data_AF-A0A4Q3AL43-F1
#
_entry.id   AF-A0A4Q3AL43-F1
#
_cell.length_a   1.000
_cell.length_b   1.000
_cell.length_c   1.000
_cell.angle_alpha   90.00
_cell.angle_beta   90.00
_cell.angle_gamma   90.00
#
_symmetry.space_group_name_H-M   'P 1'
#
loop_
_entity.id
_entity.type
_entity.pdbx_description
1 polymer ?
#
loop_
_entity_poly.entity_id
_entity_poly.type
_entity_poly.pdbx_seq_one_letter_code
_entity_poly.pdbx_strand_id
1 'polypeptide(L)'
;MKHTPFGAATRASLLACAALSAISTGHAANGSWSETTTPGLWSTPANWAGGTVADGAGSIGDFSTVDLPDGFFTVSLDTPRTLGSLTFGDTDGVTAGSWLIDNNFDDLNVLTLSGSPVLTVNTLGAGAQAEISAVVAGTENLSKAGPGTLALSGANTYSAGTTLNAGTLAINSATGIGTGALTINGGALANTGFGAVTLTTNNPQTWNSNIVFEGPQNLNLGTGAIATGGVLREITVNVGILTVGGVITAPVGLTKSGAGTLTLGGNNLATLNGPRLAKAGTLTLGGGQANVQNAFGDITGTLTFEGGTVALNGSTGTFNATTWGTFANPVAVAAGQTGTLNCHPRGAITSAISGAGTLNLGIRDTRLDFNCNLASFTGTLNVSSTIAPTFGDLRVNGTSQFATTKLHLGPSVFMAQIFNPPNSGALTTVQNIGELSGDVGCTLSGQPVNGRYVNWSIGSLNTSATFAGTIQNGTGACRIVKVGTGTLTLTGNNTYTGNSAGVAGTQVTAGTLSIGDGGATGSLGNSDAAVSAGATLIFNRDDSSVSAYPGILSGAGNVIKKGAGQVNFNGANTYTAGMVIEGGLIGVNSASSLGTGAVSLTTGNGGVVSTVPGVVDGHSFSVASGVTASFGGATPADSLEVSTPITGAGSLAVGGSGFLVLPGANAYGGTTTIATGALVATNASGSATSTGAVSLSGGTLAGTGTISGVVTATNNSSLKPGTLTPTTSGVGNLTVGALSLAGGTTIITEFADSATYDKVIVTDTNGLSSSASLANPVMVDLRVVNSTAKWTSPGTYTIAQFAGTFSGSPNDLFEVTPASQQAGQTYTFSVSGNLLRLTIAGALPSIWNVNASGNWSIAGNWQNGSPNAIGTTAEFSSAITGPQTVTVDSGRTVGLVKFNNANAYTIGGGSTLTLNQTTGNAEVQVLSGSHIISAPVSLADSLDLNLFNAANSLSMLGAVSGSGGIAKTGPGSLTLGGNSNFTGGVNFANGTLTFSNNSLGTGTLTLNNATLVWAPGNSQDITIGRVVVFGEDPITFTMDDDVTLSSDFGTSGSANLTKDGVGTLVLAGDAS
;
A
#
# COMPACT_ATOMS: atom_id res chain seq x y z
N MET A 1 -54.40 72.81 6.42
CA MET A 1 -53.51 73.31 7.49
C MET A 1 -52.09 72.94 7.12
N LYS A 2 -51.05 73.78 7.11
CA LYS A 2 -50.83 75.23 7.20
C LYS A 2 -49.28 75.39 7.01
N HIS A 3 -48.82 76.46 6.34
CA HIS A 3 -47.46 77.05 6.36
C HIS A 3 -46.29 76.51 5.48
N THR A 4 -46.10 77.14 4.30
CA THR A 4 -44.98 78.04 3.82
C THR A 4 -43.52 77.84 4.31
N PRO A 5 -42.46 78.23 3.54
CA PRO A 5 -42.47 79.37 2.59
C PRO A 5 -41.73 79.25 1.24
N PHE A 6 -42.13 80.16 0.35
CA PHE A 6 -41.48 80.61 -0.90
C PHE A 6 -40.82 81.97 -0.67
N GLY A 7 -39.72 82.29 -1.37
CA GLY A 7 -39.37 83.67 -1.74
C GLY A 7 -37.88 84.04 -1.88
N ALA A 8 -37.47 84.35 -3.12
CA ALA A 8 -36.52 85.41 -3.60
C ALA A 8 -36.00 84.99 -5.01
N ALA A 9 -36.26 85.62 -6.18
CA ALA A 9 -36.14 87.01 -6.67
C ALA A 9 -34.71 87.57 -6.45
N THR A 10 -33.91 88.14 -7.37
CA THR A 10 -34.13 88.91 -8.62
C THR A 10 -32.75 89.36 -9.20
N ARG A 11 -32.72 89.87 -10.46
CA ARG A 11 -31.71 90.71 -11.19
C ARG A 11 -30.78 89.96 -12.17
N ALA A 12 -30.53 90.36 -13.43
CA ALA A 12 -30.83 91.54 -14.26
C ALA A 12 -30.73 91.12 -15.77
N SER A 13 -31.67 91.42 -16.67
CA SER A 13 -31.85 92.63 -17.52
C SER A 13 -30.95 92.73 -18.78
N LEU A 14 -31.62 92.68 -19.95
CA LEU A 14 -31.41 93.37 -21.24
C LEU A 14 -29.99 93.77 -21.70
N LEU A 15 -29.63 93.39 -22.94
CA LEU A 15 -29.37 94.34 -24.04
C LEU A 15 -29.42 93.62 -25.41
N ALA A 16 -30.23 94.15 -26.34
CA ALA A 16 -30.18 93.85 -27.76
C ALA A 16 -29.10 94.73 -28.43
N CYS A 17 -28.39 94.24 -29.45
CA CYS A 17 -28.31 94.84 -30.79
C CYS A 17 -27.26 94.14 -31.69
N ALA A 18 -27.72 93.71 -32.86
CA ALA A 18 -27.02 93.63 -34.15
C ALA A 18 -25.71 92.82 -34.29
N ALA A 19 -25.84 91.66 -34.92
CA ALA A 19 -25.14 91.39 -36.19
C ALA A 19 -26.00 90.46 -37.05
N LEU A 20 -26.81 91.07 -37.91
CA LEU A 20 -27.30 90.42 -39.12
C LEU A 20 -26.07 90.19 -40.00
N SER A 21 -25.61 88.95 -40.11
CA SER A 21 -24.53 88.54 -41.01
C SER A 21 -24.97 87.25 -41.67
N ALA A 22 -25.45 87.39 -42.90
CA ALA A 22 -25.69 86.32 -43.87
C ALA A 22 -26.29 85.02 -43.31
N ILE A 23 -27.63 84.97 -43.30
CA ILE A 23 -28.30 83.72 -43.68
C ILE A 23 -27.87 83.45 -45.12
N SER A 24 -26.78 82.71 -45.32
CA SER A 24 -26.67 81.92 -46.54
C SER A 24 -27.75 80.87 -46.42
N THR A 25 -28.75 80.94 -47.29
CA THR A 25 -29.59 79.80 -47.62
C THR A 25 -28.68 78.73 -48.20
N GLY A 26 -28.01 77.98 -47.33
CA GLY A 26 -27.33 76.74 -47.63
C GLY A 26 -28.40 75.75 -48.04
N HIS A 27 -28.52 75.55 -49.35
CA HIS A 27 -29.43 74.58 -49.91
C HIS A 27 -29.02 73.22 -49.37
N ALA A 28 -30.01 72.37 -49.05
CA ALA A 28 -29.76 70.94 -48.93
C ALA A 28 -29.03 70.48 -50.20
N ALA A 29 -27.74 70.19 -50.08
CA ALA A 29 -26.88 69.81 -51.18
C ALA A 29 -26.12 68.54 -50.84
N ASN A 30 -26.16 67.57 -51.76
CA ASN A 30 -25.35 66.37 -51.68
C ASN A 30 -23.89 66.71 -51.96
N GLY A 31 -22.97 66.11 -51.21
CA GLY A 31 -21.54 66.24 -51.45
C GLY A 31 -20.88 64.86 -51.48
N SER A 32 -19.86 64.70 -52.32
CA SER A 32 -18.99 63.51 -52.31
C SER A 32 -17.58 63.93 -51.90
N TRP A 33 -17.00 63.22 -50.93
CA TRP A 33 -15.65 63.48 -50.44
C TRP A 33 -14.61 63.08 -51.49
N SER A 34 -13.54 63.87 -51.63
CA SER A 34 -12.48 63.63 -52.64
C SER A 34 -11.06 63.66 -52.10
N GLU A 35 -10.84 64.03 -50.83
CA GLU A 35 -9.50 64.06 -50.21
C GLU A 35 -9.13 62.69 -49.62
N THR A 36 -7.90 62.21 -49.84
CA THR A 36 -7.47 60.85 -49.45
C THR A 36 -6.10 60.81 -48.77
N THR A 37 -5.39 61.93 -48.69
CA THR A 37 -3.98 61.97 -48.26
C THR A 37 -3.79 62.46 -46.83
N THR A 38 -4.64 63.37 -46.35
CA THR A 38 -4.57 63.91 -44.98
C THR A 38 -5.95 64.11 -44.37
N PRO A 39 -6.10 63.96 -43.04
CA PRO A 39 -7.33 64.33 -42.34
C PRO A 39 -7.86 65.71 -42.75
N GLY A 40 -9.17 65.84 -42.93
CA GLY A 40 -9.79 67.03 -43.48
C GLY A 40 -10.95 67.55 -42.63
N LEU A 41 -11.12 68.88 -42.60
CA LEU A 41 -12.28 69.53 -41.99
C LEU A 41 -13.51 69.41 -42.90
N TRP A 42 -14.69 69.15 -42.34
CA TRP A 42 -15.94 69.00 -43.08
C TRP A 42 -16.33 70.26 -43.87
N SER A 43 -16.19 71.47 -43.29
CA SER A 43 -16.56 72.73 -43.96
C SER A 43 -15.71 73.07 -45.20
N THR A 44 -14.57 72.42 -45.42
CA THR A 44 -13.60 72.84 -46.45
C THR A 44 -14.05 72.39 -47.84
N PRO A 45 -14.46 73.30 -48.76
CA PRO A 45 -15.01 72.91 -50.06
C PRO A 45 -14.03 72.09 -50.92
N ALA A 46 -12.73 72.32 -50.79
CA ALA A 46 -11.70 71.59 -51.54
C ALA A 46 -11.65 70.07 -51.22
N ASN A 47 -12.17 69.67 -50.06
CA ASN A 47 -12.23 68.26 -49.67
C ASN A 47 -13.42 67.53 -50.33
N TRP A 48 -14.31 68.26 -51.02
CA TRP A 48 -15.50 67.73 -51.68
C TRP A 48 -15.38 67.85 -53.20
N ALA A 49 -15.75 66.79 -53.92
CA ALA A 49 -15.83 66.76 -55.36
C ALA A 49 -16.73 67.90 -55.88
N GLY A 50 -16.18 68.76 -56.74
CA GLY A 50 -16.90 69.91 -57.28
C GLY A 50 -17.19 71.02 -56.27
N GLY A 51 -16.57 71.01 -55.08
CA GLY A 51 -16.69 72.07 -54.08
C GLY A 51 -18.00 72.09 -53.28
N THR A 52 -18.88 71.10 -53.48
CA THR A 52 -20.19 71.06 -52.83
C THR A 52 -20.08 70.35 -51.48
N VAL A 53 -20.04 71.14 -50.40
CA VAL A 53 -20.04 70.63 -49.03
C VAL A 53 -21.40 70.02 -48.72
N ALA A 54 -21.43 68.77 -48.26
CA ALA A 54 -22.67 68.12 -47.87
C ALA A 54 -23.24 68.74 -46.59
N ASP A 55 -24.41 69.37 -46.68
CA ASP A 55 -25.16 69.93 -45.55
C ASP A 55 -26.65 70.11 -45.91
N GLY A 56 -27.51 70.14 -44.91
CA GLY A 56 -28.97 70.28 -45.02
C GLY A 56 -29.77 68.97 -44.86
N ALA A 57 -31.02 69.13 -44.44
CA ALA A 57 -31.96 68.02 -44.26
C ALA A 57 -32.23 67.30 -45.59
N GLY A 58 -32.10 65.97 -45.60
CA GLY A 58 -32.27 65.15 -46.80
C GLY A 58 -31.03 65.06 -47.71
N SER A 59 -29.96 65.82 -47.44
CA SER A 59 -28.70 65.77 -48.19
C SER A 59 -27.88 64.51 -47.90
N ILE A 60 -27.08 64.07 -48.86
CA ILE A 60 -26.20 62.90 -48.75
C ILE A 60 -24.74 63.34 -48.65
N GLY A 61 -24.03 62.86 -47.63
CA GLY A 61 -22.57 62.88 -47.57
C GLY A 61 -22.00 61.56 -48.08
N ASP A 62 -21.35 61.56 -49.24
CA ASP A 62 -20.82 60.36 -49.90
C ASP A 62 -19.29 60.24 -49.78
N PHE A 63 -18.85 59.32 -48.94
CA PHE A 63 -17.47 58.90 -48.67
C PHE A 63 -17.14 57.55 -49.32
N SER A 64 -17.83 57.16 -50.41
CA SER A 64 -17.63 55.84 -51.03
C SER A 64 -16.87 55.84 -52.35
N THR A 65 -16.44 57.01 -52.82
CA THR A 65 -15.87 57.23 -54.15
C THR A 65 -14.34 57.26 -54.17
N VAL A 66 -13.69 57.05 -53.03
CA VAL A 66 -12.25 57.21 -52.85
C VAL A 66 -11.56 55.95 -52.34
N ASP A 67 -10.26 55.85 -52.61
CA ASP A 67 -9.33 54.84 -52.13
C ASP A 67 -8.68 55.31 -50.82
N LEU A 68 -8.76 54.50 -49.76
CA LEU A 68 -8.28 54.87 -48.43
C LEU A 68 -6.88 54.30 -48.12
N PRO A 69 -6.06 55.04 -47.36
CA PRO A 69 -4.87 54.47 -46.76
C PRO A 69 -5.23 53.48 -45.63
N ASP A 70 -4.31 52.56 -45.31
CA ASP A 70 -4.43 51.66 -44.16
C ASP A 70 -4.61 52.47 -42.84
N GLY A 71 -5.61 52.07 -42.04
CA GLY A 71 -5.93 52.73 -40.76
C GLY A 71 -7.09 53.73 -40.86
N PHE A 72 -7.22 54.61 -39.86
CA PHE A 72 -8.32 55.58 -39.84
C PHE A 72 -7.98 56.85 -40.63
N PHE A 73 -8.84 57.18 -41.58
CA PHE A 73 -8.91 58.48 -42.23
C PHE A 73 -9.95 59.36 -41.54
N THR A 74 -9.49 60.45 -40.90
CA THR A 74 -10.34 61.32 -40.09
C THR A 74 -10.96 62.46 -40.91
N VAL A 75 -12.27 62.58 -40.82
CA VAL A 75 -13.07 63.72 -41.28
C VAL A 75 -13.59 64.45 -40.04
N SER A 76 -13.06 65.64 -39.78
CA SER A 76 -13.36 66.37 -38.55
C SER A 76 -14.51 67.35 -38.75
N LEU A 77 -15.57 67.18 -37.96
CA LEU A 77 -16.69 68.10 -37.92
C LEU A 77 -16.26 69.38 -37.19
N ASP A 78 -16.13 70.48 -37.93
CA ASP A 78 -15.62 71.77 -37.43
C ASP A 78 -16.73 72.80 -37.15
N THR A 79 -17.96 72.49 -37.56
CA THR A 79 -19.19 73.20 -37.20
C THR A 79 -20.36 72.20 -37.19
N PRO A 80 -21.47 72.46 -36.48
CA PRO A 80 -22.64 71.58 -36.51
C PRO A 80 -23.13 71.31 -37.93
N ARG A 81 -23.56 70.07 -38.21
CA ARG A 81 -24.08 69.67 -39.54
C ARG A 81 -25.43 69.01 -39.43
N THR A 82 -26.28 69.23 -40.43
CA THR A 82 -27.53 68.50 -40.58
C THR A 82 -27.49 67.70 -41.87
N LEU A 83 -27.63 66.37 -41.82
CA LEU A 83 -27.59 65.52 -43.01
C LEU A 83 -28.86 64.65 -43.12
N GLY A 84 -29.14 64.25 -44.36
CA GLY A 84 -30.07 63.20 -44.71
C GLY A 84 -29.47 61.81 -44.56
N SER A 85 -28.35 61.51 -45.19
CA SER A 85 -27.75 60.16 -45.20
C SER A 85 -26.25 60.25 -45.37
N LEU A 86 -25.51 59.22 -44.94
CA LEU A 86 -24.08 59.08 -45.25
C LEU A 86 -23.83 57.74 -45.97
N THR A 87 -22.94 57.76 -46.94
CA THR A 87 -22.45 56.53 -47.60
C THR A 87 -20.96 56.45 -47.40
N PHE A 88 -20.45 55.30 -46.96
CA PHE A 88 -19.02 55.05 -46.78
C PHE A 88 -18.59 53.90 -47.68
N GLY A 89 -17.36 53.95 -48.16
CA GLY A 89 -16.75 52.87 -48.92
C GLY A 89 -15.25 53.07 -49.04
N ASP A 90 -14.62 52.06 -49.61
CA ASP A 90 -13.22 52.10 -50.03
C ASP A 90 -13.17 51.48 -51.43
N THR A 91 -12.65 52.21 -52.41
CA THR A 91 -12.56 51.69 -53.77
C THR A 91 -11.52 50.58 -53.91
N ASP A 92 -10.55 50.50 -52.99
CA ASP A 92 -9.64 49.37 -52.85
C ASP A 92 -10.09 48.48 -51.67
N GLY A 93 -10.86 47.44 -51.95
CA GLY A 93 -11.29 46.50 -50.90
C GLY A 93 -10.17 45.65 -50.28
N VAL A 94 -8.91 45.90 -50.65
CA VAL A 94 -7.72 45.15 -50.18
C VAL A 94 -7.06 45.82 -48.97
N THR A 95 -6.93 47.15 -48.96
CA THR A 95 -6.37 47.93 -47.85
C THR A 95 -7.37 48.05 -46.71
N ALA A 96 -6.90 48.01 -45.47
CA ALA A 96 -7.77 48.06 -44.28
C ALA A 96 -8.14 49.52 -43.92
N GLY A 97 -8.59 50.30 -44.91
CA GLY A 97 -8.97 51.69 -44.77
C GLY A 97 -10.27 51.89 -43.99
N SER A 98 -10.20 52.63 -42.90
CA SER A 98 -11.32 52.96 -42.01
C SER A 98 -11.65 54.44 -42.07
N TRP A 99 -12.92 54.79 -41.92
CA TRP A 99 -13.35 56.18 -41.78
C TRP A 99 -13.50 56.55 -40.30
N LEU A 100 -13.14 57.78 -39.90
CA LEU A 100 -13.46 58.35 -38.60
C LEU A 100 -14.12 59.72 -38.78
N ILE A 101 -15.35 59.89 -38.33
CA ILE A 101 -15.99 61.21 -38.17
C ILE A 101 -15.90 61.62 -36.70
N ASP A 102 -15.08 62.63 -36.41
CA ASP A 102 -14.93 63.20 -35.08
C ASP A 102 -15.55 64.60 -34.95
N ASN A 103 -15.53 65.15 -33.74
CA ASN A 103 -16.09 66.45 -33.41
C ASN A 103 -15.04 67.59 -33.40
N ASN A 104 -13.84 67.35 -33.95
CA ASN A 104 -12.71 68.28 -33.89
C ASN A 104 -12.41 68.78 -32.46
N PHE A 105 -12.56 67.91 -31.46
CA PHE A 105 -12.39 68.22 -30.04
C PHE A 105 -13.39 69.26 -29.46
N ASP A 106 -14.55 69.46 -30.11
CA ASP A 106 -15.60 70.36 -29.64
C ASP A 106 -16.96 69.65 -29.61
N ASP A 107 -17.52 69.45 -28.41
CA ASP A 107 -18.81 68.78 -28.21
C ASP A 107 -20.01 69.54 -28.81
N LEU A 108 -19.84 70.81 -29.18
CA LEU A 108 -20.85 71.57 -29.91
C LEU A 108 -20.95 71.13 -31.38
N ASN A 109 -19.90 70.49 -31.93
CA ASN A 109 -19.90 69.95 -33.28
C ASN A 109 -20.68 68.63 -33.30
N VAL A 110 -22.00 68.78 -33.45
CA VAL A 110 -22.98 67.68 -33.47
C VAL A 110 -23.38 67.36 -34.92
N LEU A 111 -23.43 66.07 -35.24
CA LEU A 111 -24.01 65.58 -36.50
C LEU A 111 -25.50 65.30 -36.30
N THR A 112 -26.37 66.17 -36.81
CA THR A 112 -27.82 66.01 -36.73
C THR A 112 -28.32 65.26 -37.97
N LEU A 113 -28.99 64.12 -37.80
CA LEU A 113 -29.59 63.37 -38.89
C LEU A 113 -31.11 63.65 -38.99
N SER A 114 -31.61 63.85 -40.22
CA SER A 114 -33.01 64.22 -40.49
C SER A 114 -33.49 63.67 -41.84
N GLY A 115 -34.79 63.59 -42.09
CA GLY A 115 -35.31 63.17 -43.40
C GLY A 115 -35.15 61.67 -43.73
N SER A 116 -35.41 60.79 -42.77
CA SER A 116 -35.27 59.32 -42.87
C SER A 116 -33.84 58.83 -43.12
N PRO A 117 -32.94 58.98 -42.13
CA PRO A 117 -31.52 58.80 -42.36
C PRO A 117 -31.06 57.37 -42.57
N VAL A 118 -30.27 57.16 -43.63
CA VAL A 118 -29.59 55.91 -43.94
C VAL A 118 -28.08 56.11 -43.89
N LEU A 119 -27.40 55.31 -43.08
CA LEU A 119 -25.95 55.19 -43.05
C LEU A 119 -25.57 53.89 -43.77
N THR A 120 -25.12 54.02 -45.02
CA THR A 120 -24.69 52.89 -45.84
C THR A 120 -23.20 52.72 -45.71
N VAL A 121 -22.73 51.57 -45.24
CA VAL A 121 -21.30 51.22 -45.27
C VAL A 121 -21.12 50.10 -46.28
N ASN A 122 -20.52 50.44 -47.43
CA ASN A 122 -20.12 49.48 -48.45
C ASN A 122 -19.00 48.57 -47.91
N THR A 123 -18.57 47.60 -48.71
CA THR A 123 -17.42 46.77 -48.34
C THR A 123 -16.20 47.66 -48.14
N LEU A 124 -15.52 47.49 -47.00
CA LEU A 124 -14.21 48.06 -46.69
C LEU A 124 -13.20 46.90 -46.63
N GLY A 125 -11.90 47.19 -46.50
CA GLY A 125 -10.91 46.14 -46.25
C GLY A 125 -11.16 45.34 -44.98
N ALA A 126 -10.56 44.16 -44.90
CA ALA A 126 -10.76 43.25 -43.79
C ALA A 126 -10.37 43.89 -42.43
N GLY A 127 -11.32 43.91 -41.50
CA GLY A 127 -11.13 44.52 -40.16
C GLY A 127 -11.35 46.03 -40.10
N ALA A 128 -11.62 46.69 -41.22
CA ALA A 128 -11.92 48.12 -41.28
C ALA A 128 -13.37 48.46 -40.91
N GLN A 129 -13.60 49.71 -40.52
CA GLN A 129 -14.92 50.22 -40.13
C GLN A 129 -15.09 51.71 -40.49
N ALA A 130 -16.34 52.14 -40.60
CA ALA A 130 -16.68 53.56 -40.53
C ALA A 130 -17.08 53.89 -39.09
N GLU A 131 -16.30 54.70 -38.39
CA GLU A 131 -16.54 55.13 -37.02
C GLU A 131 -17.07 56.55 -36.97
N ILE A 132 -18.11 56.77 -36.17
CA ILE A 132 -18.62 58.09 -35.81
C ILE A 132 -18.44 58.27 -34.31
N SER A 133 -17.46 59.10 -33.93
CA SER A 133 -17.18 59.47 -32.54
C SER A 133 -17.83 60.79 -32.15
N ALA A 134 -18.16 61.65 -33.12
CA ALA A 134 -19.01 62.82 -32.89
C ALA A 134 -20.40 62.42 -32.38
N VAL A 135 -21.05 63.30 -31.62
CA VAL A 135 -22.42 63.08 -31.16
C VAL A 135 -23.37 63.12 -32.37
N VAL A 136 -24.12 62.04 -32.54
CA VAL A 136 -25.24 61.98 -33.48
C VAL A 136 -26.53 62.38 -32.77
N ALA A 137 -27.25 63.36 -33.32
CA ALA A 137 -28.53 63.88 -32.81
C ALA A 137 -29.63 63.80 -33.87
N GLY A 138 -30.89 64.04 -33.47
CA GLY A 138 -32.04 64.07 -34.38
C GLY A 138 -33.29 63.40 -33.81
N THR A 139 -34.42 63.58 -34.49
CA THR A 139 -35.71 62.97 -34.10
C THR A 139 -36.08 61.76 -34.95
N GLU A 140 -35.31 61.47 -36.00
CA GLU A 140 -35.60 60.40 -36.98
C GLU A 140 -34.86 59.09 -36.67
N ASN A 141 -35.32 57.98 -37.27
CA ASN A 141 -34.71 56.67 -37.09
C ASN A 141 -33.43 56.55 -37.94
N LEU A 142 -32.33 56.14 -37.32
CA LEU A 142 -31.06 55.89 -38.01
C LEU A 142 -31.06 54.47 -38.59
N SER A 143 -30.99 54.34 -39.91
CA SER A 143 -30.93 53.05 -40.59
C SER A 143 -29.51 52.69 -41.04
N LYS A 144 -28.91 51.63 -40.50
CA LYS A 144 -27.64 51.06 -40.96
C LYS A 144 -27.88 50.09 -42.13
N ALA A 145 -27.29 50.40 -43.29
CA ALA A 145 -27.32 49.59 -44.51
C ALA A 145 -25.90 49.24 -45.00
N GLY A 146 -25.83 48.40 -46.03
CA GLY A 146 -24.56 47.93 -46.63
C GLY A 146 -23.81 46.87 -45.81
N PRO A 147 -22.89 46.13 -46.42
CA PRO A 147 -22.22 44.98 -45.80
C PRO A 147 -21.12 45.33 -44.78
N GLY A 148 -20.57 46.55 -44.78
CA GLY A 148 -19.46 46.93 -43.90
C GLY A 148 -19.86 47.25 -42.46
N THR A 149 -18.86 47.55 -41.62
CA THR A 149 -19.02 47.85 -40.18
C THR A 149 -19.24 49.34 -39.95
N LEU A 150 -20.31 49.72 -39.25
CA LEU A 150 -20.50 51.07 -38.68
C LEU A 150 -20.25 51.00 -37.18
N ALA A 151 -19.28 51.77 -36.68
CA ALA A 151 -19.00 51.94 -35.27
C ALA A 151 -19.57 53.26 -34.74
N LEU A 152 -20.38 53.18 -33.68
CA LEU A 152 -20.93 54.33 -32.98
C LEU A 152 -20.26 54.43 -31.61
N SER A 153 -19.27 55.31 -31.50
CA SER A 153 -18.51 55.55 -30.26
C SER A 153 -18.89 56.86 -29.56
N GLY A 154 -19.64 57.75 -30.23
CA GLY A 154 -20.20 58.96 -29.64
C GLY A 154 -21.30 58.71 -28.60
N ALA A 155 -21.55 59.69 -27.73
CA ALA A 155 -22.66 59.71 -26.78
C ALA A 155 -23.96 60.19 -27.47
N ASN A 156 -24.53 59.33 -28.32
CA ASN A 156 -25.60 59.71 -29.24
C ASN A 156 -26.93 60.02 -28.52
N THR A 157 -27.68 60.99 -29.06
CA THR A 157 -28.89 61.56 -28.42
C THR A 157 -30.17 61.47 -29.27
N TYR A 158 -30.09 60.94 -30.50
CA TYR A 158 -31.27 60.81 -31.36
C TYR A 158 -32.35 59.89 -30.77
N SER A 159 -33.62 60.18 -31.05
CA SER A 159 -34.74 59.67 -30.25
C SER A 159 -35.63 58.60 -30.89
N ALA A 160 -35.71 58.50 -32.23
CA ALA A 160 -36.54 57.48 -32.89
C ALA A 160 -35.84 56.12 -33.08
N GLY A 161 -34.60 55.98 -32.60
CA GLY A 161 -33.90 54.70 -32.49
C GLY A 161 -33.05 54.33 -33.70
N THR A 162 -32.60 53.07 -33.72
CA THR A 162 -31.62 52.54 -34.67
C THR A 162 -32.17 51.28 -35.34
N THR A 163 -32.12 51.22 -36.67
CA THR A 163 -32.49 50.03 -37.46
C THR A 163 -31.26 49.46 -38.16
N LEU A 164 -30.85 48.24 -37.82
CA LEU A 164 -29.80 47.48 -38.49
C LEU A 164 -30.41 46.60 -39.60
N ASN A 165 -30.15 46.94 -40.86
CA ASN A 165 -30.62 46.18 -42.02
C ASN A 165 -29.59 45.18 -42.56
N ALA A 166 -28.29 45.54 -42.56
CA ALA A 166 -27.20 44.71 -43.07
C ALA A 166 -25.83 45.13 -42.50
N GLY A 167 -24.84 44.26 -42.66
CA GLY A 167 -23.46 44.46 -42.19
C GLY A 167 -23.33 44.41 -40.67
N THR A 168 -22.30 45.03 -40.11
CA THR A 168 -22.05 45.03 -38.66
C THR A 168 -22.32 46.42 -38.06
N LEU A 169 -23.01 46.45 -36.91
CA LEU A 169 -23.15 47.65 -36.07
C LEU A 169 -22.33 47.45 -34.80
N ALA A 170 -21.21 48.17 -34.69
CA ALA A 170 -20.39 48.20 -33.50
C ALA A 170 -20.89 49.28 -32.52
N ILE A 171 -21.33 48.84 -31.35
CA ILE A 171 -21.86 49.70 -30.28
C ILE A 171 -20.75 49.89 -29.25
N ASN A 172 -20.06 51.02 -29.36
CA ASN A 172 -18.84 51.28 -28.59
C ASN A 172 -19.07 52.30 -27.45
N SER A 173 -20.32 52.71 -27.22
CA SER A 173 -20.72 53.67 -26.19
C SER A 173 -22.03 53.28 -25.49
N ALA A 174 -22.18 53.65 -24.22
CA ALA A 174 -23.34 53.34 -23.39
C ALA A 174 -24.66 53.95 -23.89
N THR A 175 -24.61 54.99 -24.71
CA THR A 175 -25.77 55.59 -25.40
C THR A 175 -25.59 55.59 -26.92
N GLY A 176 -24.67 54.76 -27.44
CA GLY A 176 -24.24 54.81 -28.85
C GLY A 176 -25.35 54.59 -29.87
N ILE A 177 -26.48 53.98 -29.50
CA ILE A 177 -27.63 53.76 -30.39
C ILE A 177 -28.80 54.72 -30.16
N GLY A 178 -28.57 55.82 -29.43
CA GLY A 178 -29.60 56.80 -29.08
C GLY A 178 -30.57 56.30 -28.00
N THR A 179 -31.73 56.95 -27.89
CA THR A 179 -32.73 56.66 -26.83
C THR A 179 -33.94 55.85 -27.31
N GLY A 180 -34.14 55.72 -28.63
CA GLY A 180 -35.25 54.96 -29.23
C GLY A 180 -34.98 53.46 -29.38
N ALA A 181 -35.88 52.72 -30.02
CA ALA A 181 -35.76 51.26 -30.14
C ALA A 181 -34.59 50.81 -31.04
N LEU A 182 -34.03 49.63 -30.76
CA LEU A 182 -33.09 48.90 -31.63
C LEU A 182 -33.86 47.86 -32.47
N THR A 183 -33.94 48.04 -33.78
CA THR A 183 -34.56 47.08 -34.70
C THR A 183 -33.46 46.34 -35.49
N ILE A 184 -33.48 45.01 -35.50
CA ILE A 184 -32.48 44.17 -36.18
C ILE A 184 -33.16 43.34 -37.27
N ASN A 185 -33.08 43.82 -38.51
CA ASN A 185 -33.62 43.16 -39.70
C ASN A 185 -32.62 42.20 -40.37
N GLY A 186 -31.32 42.37 -40.11
CA GLY A 186 -30.23 41.51 -40.59
C GLY A 186 -28.89 41.94 -39.98
N GLY A 187 -27.79 41.29 -40.37
CA GLY A 187 -26.44 41.71 -39.96
C GLY A 187 -25.96 41.22 -38.59
N ALA A 188 -24.91 41.85 -38.06
CA ALA A 188 -24.24 41.52 -36.81
C ALA A 188 -24.10 42.73 -35.88
N LEU A 189 -23.98 42.45 -34.59
CA LEU A 189 -23.60 43.41 -33.55
C LEU A 189 -22.14 43.18 -33.17
N ALA A 190 -21.44 44.24 -32.81
CA ALA A 190 -20.10 44.16 -32.27
C ALA A 190 -19.90 45.17 -31.13
N ASN A 191 -18.83 44.97 -30.37
CA ASN A 191 -18.20 46.01 -29.58
C ASN A 191 -16.71 45.96 -29.92
N THR A 192 -16.29 46.88 -30.77
CA THR A 192 -14.92 47.02 -31.28
C THR A 192 -14.11 48.03 -30.47
N GLY A 193 -14.70 48.60 -29.41
CA GLY A 193 -14.04 49.56 -28.53
C GLY A 193 -12.97 48.94 -27.61
N PHE A 194 -12.48 49.74 -26.67
CA PHE A 194 -11.38 49.35 -25.77
C PHE A 194 -11.81 48.56 -24.53
N GLY A 195 -13.13 48.35 -24.31
CA GLY A 195 -13.63 47.66 -23.13
C GLY A 195 -15.11 47.29 -23.21
N ALA A 196 -15.63 46.69 -22.15
CA ALA A 196 -17.02 46.27 -22.08
C ALA A 196 -17.99 47.47 -22.10
N VAL A 197 -19.07 47.35 -22.87
CA VAL A 197 -20.13 48.37 -22.96
C VAL A 197 -21.42 47.85 -22.34
N THR A 198 -22.08 48.68 -21.53
CA THR A 198 -23.45 48.44 -21.07
C THR A 198 -24.33 49.60 -21.48
N LEU A 199 -25.40 49.32 -22.22
CA LEU A 199 -26.38 50.33 -22.58
C LEU A 199 -27.13 50.81 -21.35
N THR A 200 -27.04 52.11 -21.04
CA THR A 200 -27.73 52.73 -19.90
C THR A 200 -29.16 53.16 -20.24
N THR A 201 -29.43 53.34 -21.53
CA THR A 201 -30.73 53.71 -22.10
C THR A 201 -31.75 52.58 -22.08
N ASN A 202 -31.31 51.32 -21.92
CA ASN A 202 -32.18 50.14 -21.90
C ASN A 202 -33.17 50.12 -23.09
N ASN A 203 -32.67 50.38 -24.29
CA ASN A 203 -33.48 50.53 -25.50
C ASN A 203 -34.38 49.29 -25.72
N PRO A 204 -35.68 49.46 -25.98
CA PRO A 204 -36.52 48.37 -26.49
C PRO A 204 -35.93 47.77 -27.76
N GLN A 205 -36.04 46.46 -27.96
CA GLN A 205 -35.42 45.75 -29.07
C GLN A 205 -36.47 45.01 -29.90
N THR A 206 -36.31 45.02 -31.22
CA THR A 206 -37.09 44.19 -32.16
C THR A 206 -36.14 43.34 -32.98
N TRP A 207 -36.20 42.02 -32.82
CA TRP A 207 -35.36 41.07 -33.55
C TRP A 207 -36.17 40.44 -34.68
N ASN A 208 -35.96 40.91 -35.90
CA ASN A 208 -36.59 40.42 -37.12
C ASN A 208 -35.74 39.37 -37.86
N SER A 209 -34.45 39.22 -37.49
CA SER A 209 -33.52 38.18 -38.00
C SER A 209 -32.80 37.43 -36.86
N ASN A 210 -31.94 36.46 -37.21
CA ASN A 210 -31.01 35.86 -36.25
C ASN A 210 -30.00 36.90 -35.78
N ILE A 211 -29.51 36.75 -34.55
CA ILE A 211 -28.55 37.68 -33.96
C ILE A 211 -27.15 37.09 -34.09
N VAL A 212 -26.21 37.86 -34.61
CA VAL A 212 -24.79 37.54 -34.60
C VAL A 212 -24.06 38.57 -33.75
N PHE A 213 -23.19 38.12 -32.85
CA PHE A 213 -22.28 38.95 -32.09
C PHE A 213 -20.84 38.55 -32.38
N GLU A 214 -20.06 39.50 -32.90
CA GLU A 214 -18.70 39.23 -33.41
C GLU A 214 -17.60 39.52 -32.38
N GLY A 215 -17.89 40.24 -31.29
CA GLY A 215 -16.88 40.66 -30.32
C GLY A 215 -15.83 41.62 -30.93
N PRO A 216 -14.67 41.85 -30.28
CA PRO A 216 -14.09 41.04 -29.20
C PRO A 216 -14.51 41.43 -27.78
N GLN A 217 -14.95 42.68 -27.53
CA GLN A 217 -15.30 43.13 -26.19
C GLN A 217 -16.70 42.69 -25.78
N ASN A 218 -17.01 42.72 -24.48
CA ASN A 218 -18.35 42.37 -24.00
C ASN A 218 -19.37 43.47 -24.32
N LEU A 219 -20.59 43.09 -24.66
CA LEU A 219 -21.69 44.02 -24.90
C LEU A 219 -22.90 43.61 -24.06
N ASN A 220 -23.45 44.54 -23.28
CA ASN A 220 -24.69 44.40 -22.57
C ASN A 220 -25.73 45.35 -23.15
N LEU A 221 -26.78 44.79 -23.75
CA LEU A 221 -27.84 45.55 -24.42
C LEU A 221 -28.85 46.18 -23.42
N GLY A 222 -28.59 46.10 -22.12
CA GLY A 222 -29.45 46.65 -21.07
C GLY A 222 -30.71 45.80 -20.85
N THR A 223 -31.71 46.39 -20.19
CA THR A 223 -32.95 45.73 -19.74
C THR A 223 -34.19 46.03 -20.60
N GLY A 224 -34.01 46.67 -21.76
CA GLY A 224 -35.12 46.99 -22.66
C GLY A 224 -35.85 45.74 -23.16
N ALA A 225 -37.19 45.78 -23.22
CA ALA A 225 -38.00 44.65 -23.66
C ALA A 225 -37.66 44.23 -25.09
N ILE A 226 -37.69 42.92 -25.38
CA ILE A 226 -37.29 42.36 -26.68
C ILE A 226 -38.51 41.73 -27.34
N ALA A 227 -38.83 42.13 -28.57
CA ALA A 227 -39.86 41.53 -29.41
C ALA A 227 -39.20 40.68 -30.51
N THR A 228 -39.61 39.42 -30.66
CA THR A 228 -39.07 38.49 -31.67
C THR A 228 -40.07 38.16 -32.78
N GLY A 229 -41.30 38.67 -32.68
CA GLY A 229 -42.42 38.35 -33.58
C GLY A 229 -42.96 36.93 -33.42
N GLY A 230 -42.65 36.22 -32.33
CA GLY A 230 -43.07 34.82 -32.13
C GLY A 230 -42.23 33.79 -32.90
N VAL A 231 -41.07 34.18 -33.42
CA VAL A 231 -40.17 33.31 -34.21
C VAL A 231 -38.97 32.86 -33.36
N LEU A 232 -38.56 31.60 -33.51
CA LEU A 232 -37.32 31.07 -32.92
C LEU A 232 -36.10 31.81 -33.50
N ARG A 233 -35.22 32.30 -32.63
CA ARG A 233 -34.01 33.02 -33.04
C ARG A 233 -32.77 32.21 -32.69
N GLU A 234 -31.84 32.13 -33.65
CA GLU A 234 -30.46 31.75 -33.35
C GLU A 234 -29.68 33.00 -32.93
N ILE A 235 -28.99 32.89 -31.80
CA ILE A 235 -28.07 33.89 -31.30
C ILE A 235 -26.67 33.28 -31.36
N THR A 236 -25.89 33.73 -32.33
CA THR A 236 -24.50 33.33 -32.52
C THR A 236 -23.62 34.32 -31.76
N VAL A 237 -22.91 33.86 -30.73
CA VAL A 237 -21.90 34.67 -30.04
C VAL A 237 -20.54 34.08 -30.40
N ASN A 238 -19.82 34.69 -31.34
CA ASN A 238 -18.56 34.14 -31.82
C ASN A 238 -17.48 34.16 -30.72
N VAL A 239 -17.37 35.27 -30.00
CA VAL A 239 -16.41 35.49 -28.91
C VAL A 239 -16.98 36.49 -27.89
N GLY A 240 -16.38 36.56 -26.70
CA GLY A 240 -16.79 37.49 -25.65
C GLY A 240 -18.12 37.12 -25.00
N ILE A 241 -18.75 38.11 -24.35
CA ILE A 241 -20.04 37.98 -23.66
C ILE A 241 -21.04 38.98 -24.25
N LEU A 242 -22.14 38.45 -24.81
CA LEU A 242 -23.34 39.23 -25.11
C LEU A 242 -24.32 39.08 -23.96
N THR A 243 -24.68 40.18 -23.29
CA THR A 243 -25.71 40.20 -22.24
C THR A 243 -26.98 40.82 -22.76
N VAL A 244 -28.08 40.10 -22.57
CA VAL A 244 -29.44 40.46 -22.94
C VAL A 244 -30.26 40.54 -21.66
N GLY A 245 -30.34 41.72 -21.06
CA GLY A 245 -31.00 41.92 -19.76
C GLY A 245 -32.53 42.07 -19.84
N GLY A 246 -33.07 42.33 -21.02
CA GLY A 246 -34.50 42.48 -21.25
C GLY A 246 -35.31 41.18 -21.19
N VAL A 247 -36.62 41.31 -20.98
CA VAL A 247 -37.58 40.20 -21.16
C VAL A 247 -37.82 40.00 -22.66
N ILE A 248 -37.59 38.78 -23.14
CA ILE A 248 -37.97 38.33 -24.49
C ILE A 248 -39.47 38.08 -24.46
N THR A 249 -40.25 38.78 -25.26
CA THR A 249 -41.72 38.70 -25.31
C THR A 249 -42.20 37.68 -26.35
N ALA A 250 -43.35 37.05 -26.10
CA ALA A 250 -44.00 35.96 -26.85
C ALA A 250 -43.37 34.55 -26.65
N PRO A 251 -44.18 33.47 -26.70
CA PRO A 251 -43.69 32.09 -26.61
C PRO A 251 -42.78 31.77 -27.81
N VAL A 252 -41.47 31.65 -27.58
CA VAL A 252 -40.47 31.35 -28.63
C VAL A 252 -39.40 30.38 -28.14
N GLY A 253 -38.83 29.62 -29.09
CA GLY A 253 -37.60 28.86 -28.86
C GLY A 253 -36.34 29.72 -29.01
N LEU A 254 -35.21 29.21 -28.52
CA LEU A 254 -33.91 29.91 -28.58
C LEU A 254 -32.81 28.93 -28.99
N THR A 255 -32.00 29.30 -29.97
CA THR A 255 -30.75 28.57 -30.30
C THR A 255 -29.54 29.42 -29.93
N LYS A 256 -28.59 28.85 -29.19
CA LYS A 256 -27.29 29.45 -28.89
C LYS A 256 -26.19 28.72 -29.65
N SER A 257 -25.45 29.47 -30.46
CA SER A 257 -24.27 29.01 -31.21
C SER A 257 -23.07 29.96 -31.05
N GLY A 258 -21.94 29.63 -31.66
CA GLY A 258 -20.66 30.33 -31.48
C GLY A 258 -19.99 30.05 -30.12
N ALA A 259 -18.67 30.24 -30.05
CA ALA A 259 -17.86 29.85 -28.90
C ALA A 259 -18.02 30.75 -27.66
N GLY A 260 -18.51 31.98 -27.83
CA GLY A 260 -18.71 32.96 -26.77
C GLY A 260 -19.88 32.67 -25.83
N THR A 261 -20.11 33.57 -24.89
CA THR A 261 -21.16 33.46 -23.87
C THR A 261 -22.35 34.36 -24.19
N LEU A 262 -23.55 33.79 -24.15
CA LEU A 262 -24.80 34.55 -24.10
C LEU A 262 -25.30 34.56 -22.66
N THR A 263 -25.50 35.75 -22.08
CA THR A 263 -26.09 35.91 -20.75
C THR A 263 -27.50 36.48 -20.86
N LEU A 264 -28.50 35.75 -20.39
CA LEU A 264 -29.88 36.22 -20.31
C LEU A 264 -30.14 36.77 -18.90
N GLY A 265 -30.39 38.07 -18.77
CA GLY A 265 -30.62 38.75 -17.49
C GLY A 265 -32.09 39.00 -17.13
N GLY A 266 -33.00 38.94 -18.11
CA GLY A 266 -34.43 39.17 -17.92
C GLY A 266 -35.16 37.96 -17.34
N ASN A 267 -36.30 38.19 -16.67
CA ASN A 267 -37.21 37.12 -16.26
C ASN A 267 -37.99 36.59 -17.48
N ASN A 268 -37.46 35.55 -18.12
CA ASN A 268 -38.03 34.94 -19.32
C ASN A 268 -38.95 33.73 -19.03
N LEU A 269 -39.39 33.58 -17.77
CA LEU A 269 -40.22 32.46 -17.25
C LEU A 269 -41.55 32.27 -18.00
N ALA A 270 -42.16 33.32 -18.55
CA ALA A 270 -43.43 33.17 -19.27
C ALA A 270 -43.27 33.01 -20.79
N THR A 271 -42.07 33.19 -21.33
CA THR A 271 -41.88 33.52 -22.75
C THR A 271 -40.91 32.59 -23.50
N LEU A 272 -40.02 31.87 -22.82
CA LEU A 272 -39.13 30.87 -23.44
C LEU A 272 -39.70 29.43 -23.40
N ASN A 273 -41.01 29.25 -23.56
CA ASN A 273 -41.66 27.94 -23.47
C ASN A 273 -41.47 27.04 -24.73
N GLY A 274 -40.75 27.49 -25.76
CA GLY A 274 -40.39 26.70 -26.94
C GLY A 274 -39.13 25.83 -26.78
N PRO A 275 -38.72 25.09 -27.83
CA PRO A 275 -37.48 24.31 -27.82
C PRO A 275 -36.25 25.22 -27.68
N ARG A 276 -35.25 24.74 -26.94
CA ARG A 276 -33.97 25.43 -26.74
C ARG A 276 -32.84 24.55 -27.23
N LEU A 277 -31.91 25.11 -27.99
CA LEU A 277 -30.77 24.38 -28.53
C LEU A 277 -29.45 25.03 -28.11
N ALA A 278 -28.59 24.28 -27.43
CA ALA A 278 -27.24 24.69 -27.06
C ALA A 278 -26.22 23.98 -27.95
N LYS A 279 -25.81 24.64 -29.04
CA LYS A 279 -24.89 24.09 -30.04
C LYS A 279 -23.42 24.31 -29.67
N ALA A 280 -23.08 25.51 -29.20
CA ALA A 280 -21.71 25.84 -28.82
C ALA A 280 -21.63 26.99 -27.81
N GLY A 281 -20.48 27.09 -27.15
CA GLY A 281 -20.20 28.12 -26.14
C GLY A 281 -21.07 27.96 -24.90
N THR A 282 -21.27 29.07 -24.18
CA THR A 282 -22.03 29.06 -22.92
C THR A 282 -23.32 29.88 -23.03
N LEU A 283 -24.44 29.29 -22.63
CA LEU A 283 -25.67 30.00 -22.30
C LEU A 283 -25.74 30.16 -20.78
N THR A 284 -25.60 31.38 -20.31
CA THR A 284 -25.72 31.73 -18.89
C THR A 284 -27.09 32.34 -18.64
N LEU A 285 -27.77 31.87 -17.60
CA LEU A 285 -28.93 32.55 -17.03
C LEU A 285 -28.43 33.42 -15.87
N GLY A 286 -28.48 34.74 -16.03
CA GLY A 286 -27.88 35.74 -15.14
C GLY A 286 -28.90 36.51 -14.30
N GLY A 287 -28.53 36.84 -13.05
CA GLY A 287 -29.35 37.62 -12.11
C GLY A 287 -30.31 36.79 -11.25
N GLY A 288 -30.58 37.25 -10.02
CA GLY A 288 -31.43 36.54 -9.06
C GLY A 288 -32.90 36.37 -9.50
N GLN A 289 -33.37 37.22 -10.42
CA GLN A 289 -34.73 37.16 -10.99
C GLN A 289 -34.85 36.17 -12.17
N ALA A 290 -33.76 35.83 -12.86
CA ALA A 290 -33.77 34.82 -13.94
C ALA A 290 -33.59 33.39 -13.40
N ASN A 291 -33.26 33.25 -12.11
CA ASN A 291 -32.92 31.98 -11.45
C ASN A 291 -34.04 31.45 -10.52
N VAL A 292 -35.25 32.00 -10.63
CA VAL A 292 -36.44 31.42 -9.99
C VAL A 292 -36.81 30.08 -10.64
N GLN A 293 -37.61 29.28 -9.92
CA GLN A 293 -38.16 28.01 -10.39
C GLN A 293 -38.63 28.14 -11.85
N ASN A 294 -38.18 27.25 -12.74
CA ASN A 294 -38.41 27.30 -14.19
C ASN A 294 -37.73 28.48 -14.92
N ALA A 295 -36.43 28.72 -14.70
CA ALA A 295 -35.66 29.78 -15.35
C ALA A 295 -35.78 29.88 -16.90
N PHE A 296 -36.16 28.80 -17.58
CA PHE A 296 -36.46 28.78 -19.03
C PHE A 296 -37.95 28.68 -19.36
N GLY A 297 -38.82 29.05 -18.43
CA GLY A 297 -40.26 28.98 -18.57
C GLY A 297 -40.91 27.62 -18.39
N ASP A 298 -42.24 27.61 -18.50
CA ASP A 298 -43.13 26.47 -18.22
C ASP A 298 -42.65 25.15 -18.85
N ILE A 299 -43.04 24.02 -18.27
CA ILE A 299 -42.42 22.67 -18.41
C ILE A 299 -42.41 22.13 -19.86
N THR A 300 -43.09 22.78 -20.81
CA THR A 300 -43.37 22.24 -22.14
C THR A 300 -42.19 22.23 -23.12
N GLY A 301 -41.18 23.10 -22.99
CA GLY A 301 -40.06 23.16 -23.94
C GLY A 301 -38.82 22.36 -23.51
N THR A 302 -38.24 21.60 -24.46
CA THR A 302 -37.03 20.76 -24.24
C THR A 302 -35.74 21.56 -24.48
N LEU A 303 -34.76 21.41 -23.58
CA LEU A 303 -33.38 21.84 -23.78
C LEU A 303 -32.59 20.72 -24.48
N THR A 304 -32.17 20.96 -25.71
CA THR A 304 -31.38 20.05 -26.53
C THR A 304 -29.92 20.50 -26.56
N PHE A 305 -28.99 19.56 -26.41
CA PHE A 305 -27.56 19.80 -26.52
C PHE A 305 -26.96 19.20 -27.81
N GLU A 306 -26.15 20.02 -28.50
CA GLU A 306 -25.34 19.65 -29.68
C GLU A 306 -23.86 20.09 -29.50
N GLY A 307 -23.40 20.27 -28.25
CA GLY A 307 -22.02 20.69 -27.94
C GLY A 307 -21.90 21.75 -26.84
N GLY A 308 -22.96 22.52 -26.59
CA GLY A 308 -22.90 23.71 -25.73
C GLY A 308 -22.94 23.45 -24.22
N THR A 309 -22.70 24.52 -23.46
CA THR A 309 -22.86 24.57 -22.00
C THR A 309 -24.06 25.44 -21.62
N VAL A 310 -24.89 24.97 -20.70
CA VAL A 310 -25.88 25.79 -19.99
C VAL A 310 -25.44 25.95 -18.55
N ALA A 311 -25.30 27.20 -18.10
CA ALA A 311 -24.82 27.54 -16.77
C ALA A 311 -25.85 28.35 -15.98
N LEU A 312 -26.31 27.80 -14.86
CA LEU A 312 -27.31 28.39 -13.98
C LEU A 312 -26.60 29.23 -12.88
N ASN A 313 -26.03 30.39 -13.24
CA ASN A 313 -25.04 31.14 -12.42
C ASN A 313 -25.62 32.18 -11.45
N GLY A 314 -26.91 32.49 -11.51
CA GLY A 314 -27.51 33.69 -10.89
C GLY A 314 -27.72 33.74 -9.36
N SER A 315 -26.83 33.28 -8.48
CA SER A 315 -26.88 33.72 -7.07
C SER A 315 -25.50 33.93 -6.46
N THR A 316 -25.13 35.20 -6.28
CA THR A 316 -24.04 35.65 -5.39
C THR A 316 -24.56 36.08 -4.01
N GLY A 317 -25.85 35.84 -3.70
CA GLY A 317 -26.50 36.25 -2.46
C GLY A 317 -26.66 35.11 -1.43
N THR A 318 -26.62 35.48 -0.14
CA THR A 318 -26.75 34.61 1.04
C THR A 318 -28.03 33.77 1.04
N PHE A 319 -27.89 32.46 1.23
CA PHE A 319 -28.93 31.45 1.08
C PHE A 319 -29.95 31.42 2.25
N ASN A 320 -31.22 31.79 1.99
CA ASN A 320 -32.35 31.53 2.90
C ASN A 320 -33.41 30.57 2.28
N ALA A 321 -33.26 29.30 2.63
CA ALA A 321 -34.20 28.16 2.76
C ALA A 321 -35.49 27.94 1.93
N THR A 322 -36.03 28.84 1.10
CA THR A 322 -37.39 28.61 0.50
C THR A 322 -37.48 28.56 -1.03
N THR A 323 -36.47 29.00 -1.78
CA THR A 323 -36.46 28.95 -3.26
C THR A 323 -35.38 27.99 -3.76
N TRP A 324 -35.74 26.73 -3.96
CA TRP A 324 -34.83 25.75 -4.59
C TRP A 324 -34.73 26.06 -6.09
N GLY A 325 -33.51 26.16 -6.62
CA GLY A 325 -33.25 26.36 -8.05
C GLY A 325 -33.55 25.08 -8.85
N THR A 326 -34.82 24.69 -8.91
CA THR A 326 -35.27 23.49 -9.62
C THR A 326 -35.24 23.72 -11.13
N PHE A 327 -34.47 22.89 -11.82
CA PHE A 327 -34.49 22.74 -13.27
C PHE A 327 -35.57 21.72 -13.66
N ALA A 328 -36.67 22.21 -14.25
CA ALA A 328 -37.85 21.43 -14.56
C ALA A 328 -38.11 21.25 -16.07
N ASN A 329 -37.20 21.69 -16.93
CA ASN A 329 -37.35 21.54 -18.38
C ASN A 329 -36.74 20.20 -18.85
N PRO A 330 -37.39 19.43 -19.73
CA PRO A 330 -36.80 18.21 -20.29
C PRO A 330 -35.44 18.48 -20.91
N VAL A 331 -34.50 17.55 -20.75
CA VAL A 331 -33.16 17.60 -21.35
C VAL A 331 -33.03 16.51 -22.40
N ALA A 332 -32.48 16.85 -23.56
CA ALA A 332 -32.14 15.91 -24.61
C ALA A 332 -30.67 16.10 -25.03
N VAL A 333 -29.92 15.00 -25.12
CA VAL A 333 -28.57 15.00 -25.70
C VAL A 333 -28.52 14.01 -26.85
N ALA A 334 -28.40 14.52 -28.08
CA ALA A 334 -28.40 13.68 -29.27
C ALA A 334 -27.19 12.73 -29.29
N ALA A 335 -27.31 11.60 -30.00
CA ALA A 335 -26.22 10.65 -30.15
C ALA A 335 -24.97 11.32 -30.74
N GLY A 336 -23.79 11.01 -30.19
CA GLY A 336 -22.52 11.61 -30.61
C GLY A 336 -22.29 13.05 -30.13
N GLN A 337 -23.27 13.67 -29.46
CA GLN A 337 -23.13 15.02 -28.92
C GLN A 337 -22.74 15.03 -27.46
N THR A 338 -22.12 16.13 -27.02
CA THR A 338 -21.83 16.39 -25.61
C THR A 338 -22.59 17.64 -25.17
N GLY A 339 -23.27 17.57 -24.03
CA GLY A 339 -23.90 18.72 -23.38
C GLY A 339 -23.34 18.92 -22.00
N THR A 340 -23.18 20.16 -21.55
CA THR A 340 -22.80 20.45 -20.17
C THR A 340 -23.90 21.27 -19.49
N LEU A 341 -24.39 20.78 -18.35
CA LEU A 341 -25.35 21.47 -17.51
C LEU A 341 -24.71 21.76 -16.14
N ASN A 342 -24.32 23.01 -15.94
CA ASN A 342 -23.79 23.50 -14.67
C ASN A 342 -24.93 23.98 -13.80
N CYS A 343 -25.30 23.16 -12.82
CA CYS A 343 -26.46 23.36 -11.99
C CYS A 343 -26.25 24.50 -10.98
N HIS A 344 -27.36 24.93 -10.36
CA HIS A 344 -27.36 25.90 -9.27
C HIS A 344 -26.70 25.31 -8.01
N PRO A 345 -26.01 26.13 -7.16
CA PRO A 345 -25.38 25.74 -5.89
C PRO A 345 -26.18 24.84 -4.92
N ARG A 346 -27.51 24.86 -4.99
CA ARG A 346 -28.46 24.03 -4.21
C ARG A 346 -29.73 23.75 -5.03
N GLY A 347 -29.55 23.17 -6.22
CA GLY A 347 -30.61 22.93 -7.20
C GLY A 347 -31.21 21.52 -7.16
N ALA A 348 -32.28 21.34 -7.93
CA ALA A 348 -32.86 20.02 -8.20
C ALA A 348 -33.10 19.83 -9.70
N ILE A 349 -32.94 18.62 -10.24
CA ILE A 349 -33.40 18.26 -11.59
C ILE A 349 -34.63 17.37 -11.42
N THR A 350 -35.78 17.80 -11.94
CA THR A 350 -37.06 17.06 -11.80
C THR A 350 -37.62 16.56 -13.13
N SER A 351 -37.09 17.04 -14.25
CA SER A 351 -37.57 16.73 -15.60
C SER A 351 -36.86 15.56 -16.24
N ALA A 352 -37.53 14.90 -17.19
CA ALA A 352 -36.96 13.78 -17.93
C ALA A 352 -35.67 14.19 -18.67
N ILE A 353 -34.67 13.31 -18.62
CA ILE A 353 -33.45 13.38 -19.44
C ILE A 353 -33.55 12.26 -20.49
N SER A 354 -33.19 12.57 -21.73
CA SER A 354 -33.34 11.66 -22.86
C SER A 354 -32.17 11.78 -23.85
N GLY A 355 -32.06 10.77 -24.74
CA GLY A 355 -31.04 10.72 -25.78
C GLY A 355 -29.87 9.78 -25.44
N ALA A 356 -28.86 9.78 -26.29
CA ALA A 356 -27.78 8.79 -26.30
C ALA A 356 -26.37 9.42 -26.31
N GLY A 357 -26.27 10.75 -26.19
CA GLY A 357 -24.99 11.46 -26.11
C GLY A 357 -24.37 11.45 -24.71
N THR A 358 -23.44 12.38 -24.49
CA THR A 358 -22.77 12.57 -23.19
C THR A 358 -23.33 13.81 -22.50
N LEU A 359 -23.86 13.67 -21.30
CA LEU A 359 -24.26 14.78 -20.45
C LEU A 359 -23.24 14.95 -19.31
N ASN A 360 -22.56 16.09 -19.28
CA ASN A 360 -21.72 16.50 -18.15
C ASN A 360 -22.57 17.33 -17.18
N LEU A 361 -22.75 16.83 -15.96
CA LEU A 361 -23.44 17.53 -14.87
C LEU A 361 -22.42 18.06 -13.86
N GLY A 362 -22.34 19.40 -13.76
CA GLY A 362 -21.48 20.07 -12.79
C GLY A 362 -22.22 20.42 -11.49
N ILE A 363 -21.75 19.88 -10.36
CA ILE A 363 -22.13 20.28 -9.01
C ILE A 363 -21.17 21.37 -8.55
N ARG A 364 -21.69 22.57 -8.24
CA ARG A 364 -20.85 23.76 -8.04
C ARG A 364 -20.71 24.28 -6.61
N ASP A 365 -21.48 23.77 -5.66
CA ASP A 365 -21.41 24.24 -4.27
C ASP A 365 -21.59 23.13 -3.22
N THR A 366 -22.81 22.73 -2.85
CA THR A 366 -22.95 21.71 -1.78
C THR A 366 -23.76 20.50 -2.19
N ARG A 367 -24.86 20.68 -2.94
CA ARG A 367 -25.74 19.57 -3.33
C ARG A 367 -26.52 19.79 -4.62
N LEU A 368 -26.81 18.68 -5.29
CA LEU A 368 -27.76 18.57 -6.40
C LEU A 368 -28.77 17.45 -6.10
N ASP A 369 -30.04 17.81 -5.97
CA ASP A 369 -31.13 16.84 -5.80
C ASP A 369 -31.58 16.30 -7.18
N PHE A 370 -31.35 15.02 -7.41
CA PHE A 370 -31.62 14.36 -8.67
C PHE A 370 -32.93 13.57 -8.57
N ASN A 371 -34.04 14.23 -8.93
CA ASN A 371 -35.41 13.76 -8.77
C ASN A 371 -36.06 13.27 -10.09
N CYS A 372 -35.29 13.15 -11.16
CA CYS A 372 -35.81 12.69 -12.46
C CYS A 372 -35.43 11.24 -12.77
N ASN A 373 -36.24 10.60 -13.62
CA ASN A 373 -35.99 9.25 -14.12
C ASN A 373 -35.18 9.30 -15.43
N LEU A 374 -34.08 8.56 -15.52
CA LEU A 374 -33.25 8.46 -16.73
C LEU A 374 -33.56 7.24 -17.60
N ALA A 375 -34.69 6.56 -17.41
CA ALA A 375 -35.05 5.40 -18.23
C ALA A 375 -34.96 5.65 -19.75
N SER A 376 -35.20 6.90 -20.20
CA SER A 376 -35.12 7.32 -21.60
C SER A 376 -33.75 7.83 -22.06
N PHE A 377 -32.73 7.82 -21.18
CA PHE A 377 -31.36 8.26 -21.48
C PHE A 377 -30.42 7.06 -21.54
N THR A 378 -29.99 6.72 -22.75
CA THR A 378 -29.11 5.57 -23.03
C THR A 378 -27.63 5.96 -23.16
N GLY A 379 -27.31 7.23 -22.88
CA GLY A 379 -26.00 7.82 -23.07
C GLY A 379 -25.08 7.72 -21.84
N THR A 380 -24.07 8.60 -21.82
CA THR A 380 -23.13 8.72 -20.70
C THR A 380 -23.49 9.92 -19.83
N LEU A 381 -23.61 9.72 -18.53
CA LEU A 381 -23.80 10.75 -17.53
C LEU A 381 -22.51 10.91 -16.73
N ASN A 382 -21.77 11.99 -16.99
CA ASN A 382 -20.59 12.35 -16.22
C ASN A 382 -21.00 13.34 -15.14
N VAL A 383 -20.75 13.02 -13.88
CA VAL A 383 -21.00 13.92 -12.76
C VAL A 383 -19.67 14.42 -12.25
N SER A 384 -19.51 15.74 -12.17
CA SER A 384 -18.30 16.37 -11.63
C SER A 384 -18.63 17.36 -10.53
N SER A 385 -17.67 17.57 -9.63
CA SER A 385 -17.73 18.61 -8.61
C SER A 385 -16.65 19.66 -8.87
N THR A 386 -17.00 20.95 -8.82
CA THR A 386 -16.01 22.05 -8.84
C THR A 386 -15.57 22.50 -7.45
N ILE A 387 -16.13 21.86 -6.42
CA ILE A 387 -15.86 22.09 -5.01
C ILE A 387 -14.99 20.92 -4.55
N ALA A 388 -13.69 21.19 -4.44
CA ALA A 388 -12.74 20.37 -3.70
C ALA A 388 -12.16 21.29 -2.62
N PRO A 389 -12.04 20.87 -1.35
CA PRO A 389 -12.13 19.50 -0.83
C PRO A 389 -13.52 19.09 -0.27
N THR A 390 -14.52 19.97 -0.28
CA THR A 390 -15.88 19.64 0.19
C THR A 390 -16.63 18.85 -0.87
N PHE A 391 -17.16 17.67 -0.54
CA PHE A 391 -17.87 16.84 -1.50
C PHE A 391 -19.04 17.56 -2.17
N GLY A 392 -19.23 17.30 -3.47
CA GLY A 392 -20.47 17.64 -4.17
C GLY A 392 -21.50 16.54 -3.99
N ASP A 393 -22.52 16.78 -3.18
CA ASP A 393 -23.58 15.79 -2.92
C ASP A 393 -24.49 15.63 -4.15
N LEU A 394 -24.45 14.47 -4.82
CA LEU A 394 -25.49 14.03 -5.74
C LEU A 394 -26.53 13.21 -4.97
N ARG A 395 -27.74 13.75 -4.80
CA ARG A 395 -28.79 13.14 -3.99
C ARG A 395 -29.84 12.53 -4.89
N VAL A 396 -29.85 11.21 -5.05
CA VAL A 396 -30.82 10.52 -5.92
C VAL A 396 -32.09 10.14 -5.16
N ASN A 397 -33.25 10.29 -5.78
CA ASN A 397 -34.54 9.94 -5.17
C ASN A 397 -35.07 8.59 -5.71
N GLY A 398 -36.10 8.04 -5.08
CA GLY A 398 -36.59 6.68 -5.34
C GLY A 398 -37.12 6.42 -6.76
N THR A 399 -37.41 7.46 -7.55
CA THR A 399 -37.84 7.38 -8.95
C THR A 399 -36.68 7.46 -9.96
N SER A 400 -35.45 7.70 -9.49
CA SER A 400 -34.31 8.04 -10.35
C SER A 400 -33.53 6.82 -10.83
N GLN A 401 -34.06 6.09 -11.81
CA GLN A 401 -33.40 4.89 -12.37
C GLN A 401 -32.36 5.25 -13.44
N PHE A 402 -31.17 4.67 -13.35
CA PHE A 402 -30.04 4.81 -14.29
C PHE A 402 -29.85 3.53 -15.15
N ALA A 403 -30.89 2.70 -15.28
CA ALA A 403 -30.79 1.33 -15.79
C ALA A 403 -30.22 1.22 -17.22
N THR A 404 -30.43 2.25 -18.03
CA THR A 404 -29.97 2.34 -19.42
C THR A 404 -28.77 3.26 -19.58
N THR A 405 -28.27 3.85 -18.50
CA THR A 405 -27.26 4.91 -18.51
C THR A 405 -25.88 4.39 -18.12
N LYS A 406 -24.84 4.91 -18.77
CA LYS A 406 -23.46 4.82 -18.26
C LYS A 406 -23.21 5.96 -17.28
N LEU A 407 -23.09 5.64 -16.00
CA LEU A 407 -22.87 6.63 -14.95
C LEU A 407 -21.38 6.67 -14.58
N HIS A 408 -20.79 7.86 -14.68
CA HIS A 408 -19.43 8.13 -14.24
C HIS A 408 -19.42 9.19 -13.13
N LEU A 409 -18.83 8.85 -11.99
CA LEU A 409 -18.64 9.77 -10.86
C LEU A 409 -17.20 10.29 -10.83
N GLY A 410 -17.01 11.59 -11.08
CA GLY A 410 -15.71 12.24 -10.98
C GLY A 410 -15.25 12.45 -9.53
N PRO A 411 -14.02 12.96 -9.32
CA PRO A 411 -13.45 13.15 -8.00
C PRO A 411 -14.32 14.07 -7.13
N SER A 412 -14.34 13.82 -5.81
CA SER A 412 -15.11 14.59 -4.82
C SER A 412 -16.63 14.58 -5.04
N VAL A 413 -17.17 13.72 -5.91
CA VAL A 413 -18.62 13.49 -6.00
C VAL A 413 -19.04 12.50 -4.92
N PHE A 414 -20.03 12.87 -4.12
CA PHE A 414 -20.66 12.01 -3.12
C PHE A 414 -22.08 11.68 -3.56
N MET A 415 -22.33 10.46 -4.00
CA MET A 415 -23.65 10.01 -4.42
C MET A 415 -24.35 9.23 -3.31
N ALA A 416 -25.55 9.67 -2.92
CA ALA A 416 -26.37 8.97 -1.92
C ALA A 416 -27.85 9.05 -2.29
N GLN A 417 -28.63 8.06 -1.85
CA GLN A 417 -30.08 8.12 -2.01
C GLN A 417 -30.72 8.97 -0.89
N ILE A 418 -31.66 9.86 -1.25
CA ILE A 418 -32.46 10.64 -0.30
C ILE A 418 -33.95 10.53 -0.60
N PHE A 419 -34.77 10.28 0.43
CA PHE A 419 -36.23 10.42 0.37
C PHE A 419 -36.63 11.82 0.86
N ASN A 420 -37.41 12.54 0.06
CA ASN A 420 -38.01 13.81 0.45
C ASN A 420 -39.54 13.77 0.21
N PRO A 421 -40.40 13.90 1.24
CA PRO A 421 -40.06 14.09 2.65
C PRO A 421 -39.39 12.85 3.27
N PRO A 422 -38.52 13.03 4.26
CA PRO A 422 -37.76 11.93 4.90
C PRO A 422 -38.62 10.85 5.58
N ASN A 423 -39.95 10.97 5.61
CA ASN A 423 -40.83 10.20 6.50
C ASN A 423 -41.89 9.31 5.83
N SER A 424 -41.92 9.14 4.51
CA SER A 424 -42.84 8.16 3.88
C SER A 424 -42.15 6.82 3.66
N GLY A 425 -42.67 5.78 4.32
CA GLY A 425 -42.06 4.45 4.38
C GLY A 425 -41.95 3.74 3.02
N ALA A 426 -40.76 3.21 2.76
CA ALA A 426 -40.52 1.99 2.00
C ALA A 426 -39.21 1.36 2.53
N LEU A 427 -39.25 0.06 2.85
CA LEU A 427 -38.16 -0.66 3.54
C LEU A 427 -36.96 -1.00 2.64
N THR A 428 -37.03 -0.73 1.34
CA THR A 428 -35.94 -0.97 0.39
C THR A 428 -36.08 -0.02 -0.79
N THR A 429 -34.97 0.41 -1.40
CA THR A 429 -35.02 0.96 -2.76
C THR A 429 -33.93 0.31 -3.59
N VAL A 430 -34.31 -0.08 -4.81
CA VAL A 430 -33.38 -0.59 -5.81
C VAL A 430 -33.09 0.55 -6.78
N GLN A 431 -31.84 0.94 -6.84
CA GLN A 431 -31.30 1.88 -7.82
C GLN A 431 -30.60 1.07 -8.90
N ASN A 432 -31.24 0.94 -10.05
CA ASN A 432 -30.67 0.26 -11.21
C ASN A 432 -29.70 1.19 -11.91
N ILE A 433 -28.48 0.73 -12.18
CA ILE A 433 -27.42 1.42 -12.89
C ILE A 433 -26.97 0.54 -14.06
N GLY A 434 -27.01 1.09 -15.26
CA GLY A 434 -26.59 0.42 -16.49
C GLY A 434 -25.13 -0.01 -16.45
N GLU A 435 -24.24 0.97 -16.32
CA GLU A 435 -22.79 0.80 -16.13
C GLU A 435 -22.35 1.82 -15.07
N LEU A 436 -21.50 1.41 -14.13
CA LEU A 436 -20.94 2.30 -13.10
C LEU A 436 -19.44 2.39 -13.25
N SER A 437 -18.92 3.59 -13.43
CA SER A 437 -17.51 3.91 -13.28
C SER A 437 -17.32 5.10 -12.34
N GLY A 438 -16.11 5.29 -11.84
CA GLY A 438 -15.82 6.43 -11.00
C GLY A 438 -14.33 6.57 -10.70
N ASP A 439 -13.92 7.81 -10.51
CA ASP A 439 -12.53 8.18 -10.23
C ASP A 439 -12.19 8.01 -8.74
N VAL A 440 -10.89 7.98 -8.44
CA VAL A 440 -10.41 8.00 -7.06
C VAL A 440 -10.94 9.25 -6.36
N GLY A 441 -11.45 9.07 -5.13
CA GLY A 441 -11.99 10.16 -4.31
C GLY A 441 -13.48 10.44 -4.51
N CYS A 442 -14.17 9.76 -5.44
CA CYS A 442 -15.63 9.74 -5.44
C CYS A 442 -16.18 8.75 -4.39
N THR A 443 -17.42 8.94 -3.97
CA THR A 443 -18.09 8.07 -2.98
C THR A 443 -19.48 7.65 -3.45
N LEU A 444 -19.79 6.35 -3.35
CA LEU A 444 -21.14 5.80 -3.46
C LEU A 444 -21.61 5.35 -2.07
N SER A 445 -22.68 5.98 -1.55
CA SER A 445 -23.09 5.83 -0.16
C SER A 445 -24.53 5.31 0.01
N GLY A 446 -24.77 4.66 1.15
CA GLY A 446 -26.13 4.44 1.69
C GLY A 446 -26.83 5.74 2.13
N GLN A 447 -28.06 5.61 2.62
CA GLN A 447 -28.96 6.71 3.01
C GLN A 447 -28.44 7.49 4.25
N PRO A 448 -28.74 8.79 4.40
CA PRO A 448 -28.52 9.56 5.64
C PRO A 448 -29.63 9.42 6.70
N VAL A 449 -30.45 8.35 6.69
CA VAL A 449 -31.40 8.04 7.78
C VAL A 449 -31.19 6.62 8.31
N ASN A 450 -31.22 6.48 9.64
CA ASN A 450 -31.02 5.21 10.36
C ASN A 450 -32.15 4.20 10.06
N GLY A 451 -31.81 2.91 9.96
CA GLY A 451 -32.76 1.81 9.72
C GLY A 451 -33.21 1.62 8.26
N ARG A 452 -32.59 2.33 7.30
CA ARG A 452 -32.87 2.19 5.85
C ARG A 452 -31.65 1.71 5.09
N TYR A 453 -31.87 1.07 3.95
CA TYR A 453 -30.78 0.64 3.06
C TYR A 453 -31.08 0.86 1.58
N VAL A 454 -30.02 0.96 0.79
CA VAL A 454 -30.04 1.13 -0.67
C VAL A 454 -29.45 -0.10 -1.34
N ASN A 455 -30.11 -0.60 -2.38
CA ASN A 455 -29.59 -1.63 -3.26
C ASN A 455 -29.11 -0.98 -4.55
N TRP A 456 -27.81 -0.86 -4.73
CA TRP A 456 -27.22 -0.45 -6.01
C TRP A 456 -27.13 -1.68 -6.91
N SER A 457 -28.08 -1.81 -7.83
CA SER A 457 -28.09 -2.88 -8.82
C SER A 457 -27.34 -2.41 -10.07
N ILE A 458 -26.13 -2.93 -10.28
CA ILE A 458 -25.17 -2.38 -11.24
C ILE A 458 -24.88 -3.40 -12.34
N GLY A 459 -24.95 -2.97 -13.60
CA GLY A 459 -24.47 -3.74 -14.76
C GLY A 459 -25.54 -4.11 -15.78
N SER A 460 -26.74 -3.51 -15.75
CA SER A 460 -27.83 -3.87 -16.67
C SER A 460 -27.53 -3.61 -18.16
N LEU A 461 -26.46 -2.84 -18.48
CA LEU A 461 -25.98 -2.66 -19.85
C LEU A 461 -25.06 -3.79 -20.33
N ASN A 462 -24.72 -4.78 -19.49
CA ASN A 462 -23.82 -5.89 -19.82
C ASN A 462 -22.40 -5.46 -20.24
N THR A 463 -22.01 -4.24 -19.92
CA THR A 463 -20.67 -3.70 -20.18
C THR A 463 -19.76 -3.84 -18.96
N SER A 464 -18.45 -3.80 -19.19
CA SER A 464 -17.44 -3.85 -18.12
C SER A 464 -16.97 -2.45 -17.75
N ALA A 465 -16.80 -2.18 -16.46
CA ALA A 465 -16.34 -0.90 -15.95
C ALA A 465 -15.58 -1.04 -14.63
N THR A 466 -14.73 -0.05 -14.35
CA THR A 466 -13.97 0.06 -13.10
C THR A 466 -14.52 1.21 -12.25
N PHE A 467 -14.76 0.94 -10.97
CA PHE A 467 -15.10 1.93 -9.96
C PHE A 467 -13.93 2.05 -8.96
N ALA A 468 -13.18 3.16 -9.06
CA ALA A 468 -12.03 3.45 -8.20
C ALA A 468 -12.40 4.24 -6.93
N GLY A 469 -13.65 4.69 -6.84
CA GLY A 469 -14.19 5.36 -5.66
C GLY A 469 -14.45 4.41 -4.49
N THR A 470 -14.82 5.00 -3.36
CA THR A 470 -15.20 4.27 -2.15
C THR A 470 -16.70 4.01 -2.11
N ILE A 471 -17.08 2.79 -1.83
CA ILE A 471 -18.44 2.39 -1.47
C ILE A 471 -18.51 2.29 0.05
N GLN A 472 -19.42 3.03 0.66
CA GLN A 472 -19.56 3.07 2.11
C GLN A 472 -21.01 3.01 2.57
N ASN A 473 -21.18 2.71 3.85
CA ASN A 473 -22.41 3.05 4.52
C ASN A 473 -22.49 4.59 4.70
N GLY A 474 -23.71 5.11 4.61
CA GLY A 474 -24.01 6.43 5.17
C GLY A 474 -24.36 6.26 6.66
N THR A 475 -25.41 6.94 7.12
CA THR A 475 -26.04 6.55 8.39
C THR A 475 -26.95 5.32 8.22
N GLY A 476 -27.28 4.96 6.98
CA GLY A 476 -28.02 3.77 6.56
C GLY A 476 -27.13 2.85 5.72
N ALA A 477 -27.51 1.57 5.68
CA ALA A 477 -26.73 0.52 5.04
C ALA A 477 -26.73 0.61 3.51
N CYS A 478 -25.66 0.12 2.89
CA CYS A 478 -25.49 0.02 1.44
C CYS A 478 -25.33 -1.45 1.04
N ARG A 479 -26.02 -1.88 -0.01
CA ARG A 479 -25.87 -3.22 -0.64
C ARG A 479 -25.53 -3.08 -2.11
N ILE A 480 -24.59 -3.89 -2.57
CA ILE A 480 -24.19 -4.00 -3.98
C ILE A 480 -24.82 -5.25 -4.58
N VAL A 481 -25.51 -5.09 -5.72
CA VAL A 481 -26.08 -6.19 -6.50
C VAL A 481 -25.50 -6.12 -7.91
N LYS A 482 -24.52 -6.96 -8.21
CA LYS A 482 -23.92 -7.06 -9.54
C LYS A 482 -24.83 -7.90 -10.45
N VAL A 483 -25.38 -7.26 -11.49
CA VAL A 483 -26.24 -7.85 -12.53
C VAL A 483 -25.58 -7.78 -13.91
N GLY A 484 -26.17 -8.43 -14.90
CA GLY A 484 -25.71 -8.43 -16.30
C GLY A 484 -24.37 -9.18 -16.51
N THR A 485 -24.03 -9.44 -17.77
CA THR A 485 -22.90 -10.30 -18.16
C THR A 485 -21.53 -9.62 -18.10
N GLY A 486 -21.48 -8.30 -17.99
CA GLY A 486 -20.22 -7.53 -17.92
C GLY A 486 -19.48 -7.71 -16.60
N THR A 487 -18.27 -7.15 -16.50
CA THR A 487 -17.44 -7.16 -15.28
C THR A 487 -17.49 -5.82 -14.57
N LEU A 488 -17.83 -5.82 -13.28
CA LEU A 488 -17.62 -4.66 -12.41
C LEU A 488 -16.31 -4.88 -11.64
N THR A 489 -15.35 -3.99 -11.80
CA THR A 489 -14.07 -4.04 -11.06
C THR A 489 -14.07 -2.95 -9.99
N LEU A 490 -13.87 -3.35 -8.72
CA LEU A 490 -13.78 -2.44 -7.58
C LEU A 490 -12.31 -2.29 -7.16
N THR A 491 -11.71 -1.14 -7.44
CA THR A 491 -10.32 -0.84 -7.06
C THR A 491 -10.22 0.07 -5.84
N GLY A 492 -11.32 0.72 -5.44
CA GLY A 492 -11.41 1.49 -4.21
C GLY A 492 -11.54 0.62 -2.95
N ASN A 493 -11.04 1.13 -1.81
CA ASN A 493 -11.18 0.48 -0.51
C ASN A 493 -12.56 0.79 0.08
N ASN A 494 -13.45 -0.19 0.01
CA ASN A 494 -14.84 -0.09 0.42
C ASN A 494 -15.03 -0.41 1.91
N THR A 495 -16.05 0.18 2.53
CA THR A 495 -16.33 0.07 3.98
C THR A 495 -17.79 -0.28 4.30
N TYR A 496 -18.62 -0.51 3.29
CA TYR A 496 -20.01 -0.94 3.51
C TYR A 496 -20.08 -2.30 4.20
N THR A 497 -21.14 -2.52 4.96
CA THR A 497 -21.35 -3.75 5.74
C THR A 497 -22.55 -4.56 5.25
N GLY A 498 -23.39 -4.00 4.38
CA GLY A 498 -24.69 -4.58 4.06
C GLY A 498 -25.76 -4.30 5.10
N ASN A 499 -26.89 -4.99 4.97
CA ASN A 499 -28.05 -4.91 5.87
C ASN A 499 -27.98 -6.00 6.97
N SER A 500 -28.88 -5.92 7.95
CA SER A 500 -29.23 -6.86 9.03
C SER A 500 -28.79 -8.33 8.85
N ALA A 501 -28.48 -8.97 9.97
CA ALA A 501 -28.10 -10.39 10.07
C ALA A 501 -28.89 -11.30 9.12
N GLY A 502 -28.17 -11.99 8.22
CA GLY A 502 -28.72 -13.03 7.35
C GLY A 502 -28.91 -12.67 5.87
N VAL A 503 -28.64 -11.42 5.44
CA VAL A 503 -28.65 -11.05 4.00
C VAL A 503 -27.29 -10.50 3.59
N ALA A 504 -26.69 -11.10 2.56
CA ALA A 504 -25.42 -10.64 2.01
C ALA A 504 -25.49 -9.19 1.51
N GLY A 505 -24.55 -8.34 1.95
CA GLY A 505 -24.44 -6.97 1.47
C GLY A 505 -23.74 -6.86 0.11
N THR A 506 -23.19 -7.96 -0.40
CA THR A 506 -22.82 -8.11 -1.80
C THR A 506 -23.57 -9.30 -2.40
N GLN A 507 -24.24 -9.09 -3.54
CA GLN A 507 -24.84 -10.16 -4.32
C GLN A 507 -24.34 -10.09 -5.74
N VAL A 508 -23.75 -11.17 -6.25
CA VAL A 508 -23.37 -11.31 -7.66
C VAL A 508 -24.40 -12.23 -8.30
N THR A 509 -25.37 -11.65 -9.01
CA THR A 509 -26.47 -12.41 -9.61
C THR A 509 -26.19 -12.81 -11.06
N ALA A 510 -25.32 -12.06 -11.76
CA ALA A 510 -24.83 -12.40 -13.09
C ALA A 510 -23.48 -11.72 -13.40
N GLY A 511 -22.75 -12.29 -14.37
CA GLY A 511 -21.44 -11.78 -14.81
C GLY A 511 -20.39 -11.88 -13.72
N THR A 512 -19.45 -10.92 -13.72
CA THR A 512 -18.28 -10.95 -12.84
C THR A 512 -18.21 -9.72 -11.94
N LEU A 513 -17.94 -9.93 -10.65
CA LEU A 513 -17.46 -8.90 -9.74
C LEU A 513 -15.98 -9.16 -9.44
N SER A 514 -15.09 -8.22 -9.77
CA SER A 514 -13.66 -8.32 -9.48
C SER A 514 -13.28 -7.34 -8.38
N ILE A 515 -12.55 -7.82 -7.38
CA ILE A 515 -11.99 -7.03 -6.28
C ILE A 515 -10.52 -6.82 -6.57
N GLY A 516 -10.17 -5.58 -6.89
CA GLY A 516 -8.87 -5.23 -7.45
C GLY A 516 -8.74 -5.59 -8.93
N ASP A 517 -7.69 -5.05 -9.52
CA ASP A 517 -7.25 -5.19 -10.92
C ASP A 517 -5.79 -5.66 -11.02
N GLY A 518 -5.28 -6.32 -9.97
CA GLY A 518 -3.85 -6.63 -9.80
C GLY A 518 -3.10 -5.56 -9.02
N GLY A 519 -3.77 -4.49 -8.57
CA GLY A 519 -3.21 -3.52 -7.63
C GLY A 519 -3.23 -3.96 -6.16
N ALA A 520 -2.81 -3.06 -5.28
CA ALA A 520 -2.82 -3.24 -3.82
C ALA A 520 -4.12 -2.73 -3.14
N THR A 521 -5.16 -2.40 -3.91
CA THR A 521 -6.42 -1.81 -3.40
C THR A 521 -7.65 -2.55 -3.97
N GLY A 522 -8.82 -2.31 -3.36
CA GLY A 522 -10.07 -3.01 -3.66
C GLY A 522 -10.55 -3.85 -2.48
N SER A 523 -11.80 -3.71 -2.06
CA SER A 523 -12.39 -4.58 -1.02
C SER A 523 -13.90 -4.73 -1.21
N LEU A 524 -14.53 -5.69 -0.51
CA LEU A 524 -16.00 -5.78 -0.39
C LEU A 524 -16.50 -5.13 0.92
N GLY A 525 -15.67 -4.33 1.58
CA GLY A 525 -15.91 -3.92 2.97
C GLY A 525 -15.99 -5.11 3.93
N ASN A 526 -16.79 -4.96 4.98
CA ASN A 526 -16.98 -5.97 6.04
C ASN A 526 -18.31 -6.71 5.85
N SER A 527 -18.65 -7.08 4.61
CA SER A 527 -19.94 -7.66 4.27
C SER A 527 -19.83 -9.06 3.68
N ASP A 528 -20.83 -9.90 3.99
CA ASP A 528 -21.04 -11.20 3.33
C ASP A 528 -21.28 -11.02 1.82
N ALA A 529 -20.90 -12.02 1.03
CA ALA A 529 -21.12 -12.07 -0.41
C ALA A 529 -21.81 -13.37 -0.84
N ALA A 530 -22.91 -13.23 -1.60
CA ALA A 530 -23.60 -14.34 -2.23
C ALA A 530 -23.38 -14.32 -3.74
N VAL A 531 -22.90 -15.43 -4.30
CA VAL A 531 -22.60 -15.58 -5.74
C VAL A 531 -23.59 -16.59 -6.34
N SER A 532 -24.45 -16.12 -7.25
CA SER A 532 -25.47 -16.96 -7.89
C SER A 532 -24.87 -17.90 -8.93
N ALA A 533 -25.59 -18.98 -9.25
CA ALA A 533 -25.16 -19.93 -10.28
C ALA A 533 -24.87 -19.20 -11.62
N GLY A 534 -23.72 -19.51 -12.23
CA GLY A 534 -23.25 -18.87 -13.46
C GLY A 534 -22.60 -17.49 -13.30
N ALA A 535 -22.61 -16.91 -12.09
CA ALA A 535 -21.88 -15.68 -11.77
C ALA A 535 -20.50 -15.99 -11.16
N THR A 536 -19.61 -14.98 -11.17
CA THR A 536 -18.23 -15.13 -10.69
C THR A 536 -17.83 -13.97 -9.76
N LEU A 537 -17.17 -14.29 -8.65
CA LEU A 537 -16.48 -13.32 -7.78
C LEU A 537 -14.97 -13.58 -7.86
N ILE A 538 -14.18 -12.55 -8.18
CA ILE A 538 -12.72 -12.63 -8.31
C ILE A 538 -12.05 -11.77 -7.24
N PHE A 539 -11.06 -12.32 -6.55
CA PHE A 539 -10.10 -11.59 -5.73
C PHE A 539 -8.78 -11.44 -6.52
N ASN A 540 -8.55 -10.25 -7.09
CA ASN A 540 -7.41 -9.92 -7.93
C ASN A 540 -6.59 -8.78 -7.32
N ARG A 541 -5.88 -9.08 -6.23
CA ARG A 541 -5.03 -8.13 -5.49
C ARG A 541 -3.61 -8.65 -5.35
N ASP A 542 -2.64 -7.74 -5.47
CA ASP A 542 -1.19 -8.00 -5.38
C ASP A 542 -0.56 -7.24 -4.20
N ASP A 543 -1.34 -6.93 -3.16
CA ASP A 543 -0.80 -6.30 -1.96
C ASP A 543 0.22 -7.21 -1.24
N SER A 544 1.25 -6.59 -0.66
CA SER A 544 2.30 -7.27 0.11
C SER A 544 1.85 -7.64 1.52
N SER A 545 0.77 -7.02 2.00
CA SER A 545 0.11 -7.36 3.26
C SER A 545 -0.80 -8.58 3.11
N VAL A 546 -1.14 -9.21 4.24
CA VAL A 546 -2.18 -10.24 4.25
C VAL A 546 -3.53 -9.55 4.40
N SER A 547 -4.36 -9.61 3.37
CA SER A 547 -5.71 -9.00 3.36
C SER A 547 -6.73 -9.94 4.01
N ALA A 548 -7.32 -9.54 5.14
CA ALA A 548 -8.41 -10.31 5.76
C ALA A 548 -9.76 -10.00 5.10
N TYR A 549 -10.48 -11.03 4.67
CA TYR A 549 -11.89 -10.92 4.30
C TYR A 549 -12.77 -11.54 5.39
N PRO A 550 -13.48 -10.73 6.19
CA PRO A 550 -14.24 -11.22 7.33
C PRO A 550 -15.65 -11.74 6.98
N GLY A 551 -16.14 -11.45 5.78
CA GLY A 551 -17.50 -11.84 5.35
C GLY A 551 -17.61 -13.33 5.02
N ILE A 552 -18.84 -13.84 5.06
CA ILE A 552 -19.19 -15.18 4.58
C ILE A 552 -19.43 -15.14 3.06
N LEU A 553 -18.76 -16.03 2.35
CA LEU A 553 -19.00 -16.34 0.94
C LEU A 553 -20.03 -17.47 0.82
N SER A 554 -21.06 -17.29 -0.01
CA SER A 554 -22.17 -18.24 -0.18
C SER A 554 -22.64 -18.32 -1.64
N GLY A 555 -23.49 -19.31 -1.94
CA GLY A 555 -24.13 -19.47 -3.25
C GLY A 555 -23.46 -20.48 -4.18
N ALA A 556 -23.99 -20.62 -5.40
CA ALA A 556 -23.60 -21.65 -6.36
C ALA A 556 -22.76 -21.12 -7.54
N GLY A 557 -22.26 -19.90 -7.46
CA GLY A 557 -21.34 -19.31 -8.44
C GLY A 557 -19.87 -19.51 -8.07
N ASN A 558 -18.99 -19.18 -9.02
CA ASN A 558 -17.54 -19.39 -8.89
C ASN A 558 -16.90 -18.32 -7.99
N VAL A 559 -15.98 -18.75 -7.13
CA VAL A 559 -15.06 -17.85 -6.43
C VAL A 559 -13.65 -18.12 -6.96
N ILE A 560 -12.97 -17.06 -7.41
CA ILE A 560 -11.64 -17.13 -8.01
C ILE A 560 -10.66 -16.28 -7.21
N LYS A 561 -9.51 -16.84 -6.86
CA LYS A 561 -8.36 -16.13 -6.30
C LYS A 561 -7.28 -16.00 -7.37
N LYS A 562 -6.97 -14.78 -7.81
CA LYS A 562 -6.12 -14.51 -8.99
C LYS A 562 -4.85 -13.73 -8.72
N GLY A 563 -4.93 -12.64 -7.95
CA GLY A 563 -3.77 -11.77 -7.70
C GLY A 563 -2.70 -12.46 -6.85
N ALA A 564 -1.46 -12.01 -6.91
CA ALA A 564 -0.31 -12.58 -6.19
C ALA A 564 -0.40 -12.43 -4.67
N GLY A 565 -1.14 -11.44 -4.15
CA GLY A 565 -1.29 -11.15 -2.73
C GLY A 565 -2.04 -12.26 -1.97
N GLN A 566 -1.88 -12.33 -0.65
CA GLN A 566 -2.60 -13.30 0.18
C GLN A 566 -3.97 -12.75 0.63
N VAL A 567 -5.01 -13.58 0.58
CA VAL A 567 -6.33 -13.26 1.15
C VAL A 567 -6.70 -14.30 2.20
N ASN A 568 -7.02 -13.87 3.42
CA ASN A 568 -7.49 -14.75 4.49
C ASN A 568 -9.02 -14.82 4.47
N PHE A 569 -9.58 -16.00 4.17
CA PHE A 569 -11.00 -16.27 4.23
C PHE A 569 -11.35 -16.84 5.60
N ASN A 570 -11.71 -15.96 6.54
CA ASN A 570 -11.95 -16.35 7.94
C ASN A 570 -13.40 -16.70 8.25
N GLY A 571 -14.33 -16.41 7.33
CA GLY A 571 -15.74 -16.76 7.45
C GLY A 571 -16.01 -18.25 7.24
N ALA A 572 -17.08 -18.76 7.86
CA ALA A 572 -17.60 -20.10 7.61
C ALA A 572 -18.34 -20.13 6.27
N ASN A 573 -17.60 -20.30 5.19
CA ASN A 573 -18.10 -20.16 3.83
C ASN A 573 -18.96 -21.37 3.42
N THR A 574 -19.97 -21.12 2.59
CA THR A 574 -21.00 -22.10 2.18
C THR A 574 -21.20 -22.17 0.68
N TYR A 575 -20.31 -21.56 -0.12
CA TYR A 575 -20.41 -21.63 -1.57
C TYR A 575 -20.14 -23.05 -2.09
N THR A 576 -20.82 -23.43 -3.19
CA THR A 576 -20.89 -24.84 -3.65
C THR A 576 -20.19 -25.10 -4.97
N ALA A 577 -19.91 -24.09 -5.79
CA ALA A 577 -19.23 -24.29 -7.09
C ALA A 577 -17.74 -24.66 -6.96
N GLY A 578 -17.17 -24.50 -5.76
CA GLY A 578 -15.75 -24.67 -5.49
C GLY A 578 -14.93 -23.38 -5.61
N MET A 579 -13.65 -23.49 -5.28
CA MET A 579 -12.67 -22.41 -5.32
C MET A 579 -11.70 -22.64 -6.48
N VAL A 580 -11.50 -21.63 -7.31
CA VAL A 580 -10.47 -21.63 -8.35
C VAL A 580 -9.31 -20.75 -7.92
N ILE A 581 -8.09 -21.28 -7.93
CA ILE A 581 -6.87 -20.53 -7.62
C ILE A 581 -6.08 -20.36 -8.91
N GLU A 582 -5.97 -19.11 -9.36
CA GLU A 582 -5.17 -18.65 -10.49
C GLU A 582 -3.87 -17.95 -10.04
N GLY A 583 -3.71 -17.67 -8.73
CA GLY A 583 -2.51 -17.05 -8.18
C GLY A 583 -2.58 -16.69 -6.69
N GLY A 584 -1.42 -16.59 -6.05
CA GLY A 584 -1.27 -16.17 -4.65
C GLY A 584 -1.84 -17.15 -3.61
N LEU A 585 -1.75 -16.81 -2.33
CA LEU A 585 -2.17 -17.69 -1.23
C LEU A 585 -3.57 -17.35 -0.71
N ILE A 586 -4.28 -18.38 -0.25
CA ILE A 586 -5.49 -18.27 0.56
C ILE A 586 -5.14 -18.67 2.00
N GLY A 587 -5.36 -17.77 2.96
CA GLY A 587 -5.28 -18.10 4.38
C GLY A 587 -6.57 -18.72 4.88
N VAL A 588 -6.48 -19.81 5.62
CA VAL A 588 -7.63 -20.53 6.22
C VAL A 588 -7.45 -20.71 7.72
N ASN A 589 -8.53 -20.57 8.48
CA ASN A 589 -8.55 -20.84 9.92
C ASN A 589 -9.40 -22.08 10.27
N SER A 590 -10.09 -22.67 9.29
CA SER A 590 -10.90 -23.87 9.40
C SER A 590 -11.15 -24.46 8.02
N ALA A 591 -11.63 -25.71 7.94
CA ALA A 591 -12.05 -26.31 6.68
C ALA A 591 -13.15 -25.48 5.97
N SER A 592 -14.06 -24.89 6.75
CA SER A 592 -15.17 -24.09 6.20
C SER A 592 -14.73 -22.81 5.48
N SER A 593 -13.46 -22.40 5.60
CA SER A 593 -12.90 -21.26 4.86
C SER A 593 -12.95 -21.45 3.33
N LEU A 594 -12.96 -22.68 2.82
CA LEU A 594 -12.96 -22.97 1.37
C LEU A 594 -14.33 -23.35 0.80
N GLY A 595 -15.41 -23.17 1.57
CA GLY A 595 -16.76 -23.53 1.11
C GLY A 595 -17.01 -25.03 1.20
N THR A 596 -17.72 -25.57 0.23
CA THR A 596 -18.10 -27.01 0.18
C THR A 596 -17.76 -27.71 -1.13
N GLY A 597 -17.37 -26.95 -2.15
CA GLY A 597 -17.00 -27.48 -3.48
C GLY A 597 -15.52 -27.81 -3.60
N ALA A 598 -15.12 -28.45 -4.69
CA ALA A 598 -13.72 -28.79 -4.95
C ALA A 598 -12.82 -27.54 -5.08
N VAL A 599 -11.52 -27.71 -4.85
CA VAL A 599 -10.52 -26.66 -5.03
C VAL A 599 -9.64 -26.98 -6.23
N SER A 600 -9.57 -26.08 -7.19
CA SER A 600 -8.82 -26.28 -8.43
C SER A 600 -7.77 -25.19 -8.63
N LEU A 601 -6.51 -25.59 -8.79
CA LEU A 601 -5.41 -24.70 -9.13
C LEU A 601 -5.13 -24.81 -10.63
N THR A 602 -5.58 -23.82 -11.39
CA THR A 602 -5.73 -23.92 -12.86
C THR A 602 -4.60 -23.25 -13.64
N THR A 603 -4.15 -22.09 -13.18
CA THR A 603 -3.07 -21.30 -13.78
C THR A 603 -2.31 -20.54 -12.69
N GLY A 604 -1.09 -20.07 -12.96
CA GLY A 604 -0.29 -19.33 -12.00
C GLY A 604 0.09 -20.15 -10.74
N ASN A 605 1.00 -19.64 -9.94
CA ASN A 605 1.39 -20.30 -8.68
C ASN A 605 0.55 -19.73 -7.54
N GLY A 606 -0.02 -20.60 -6.71
CA GLY A 606 -0.91 -20.22 -5.63
C GLY A 606 -1.12 -21.37 -4.65
N GLY A 607 -2.00 -21.21 -3.66
CA GLY A 607 -2.11 -22.23 -2.63
C GLY A 607 -3.01 -21.90 -1.45
N VAL A 608 -3.02 -22.81 -0.47
CA VAL A 608 -3.76 -22.71 0.78
C VAL A 608 -2.79 -22.79 1.95
N VAL A 609 -2.84 -21.82 2.87
CA VAL A 609 -2.01 -21.81 4.07
C VAL A 609 -2.91 -21.72 5.30
N SER A 610 -2.70 -22.59 6.28
CA SER A 610 -3.37 -22.48 7.56
C SER A 610 -2.79 -21.33 8.39
N THR A 611 -3.66 -20.54 9.01
CA THR A 611 -3.28 -19.46 9.94
C THR A 611 -3.53 -19.82 11.41
N VAL A 612 -3.87 -21.08 11.68
CA VAL A 612 -4.03 -21.63 13.04
C VAL A 612 -3.49 -23.07 13.12
N PRO A 613 -3.21 -23.59 14.32
CA PRO A 613 -2.87 -24.99 14.50
C PRO A 613 -4.05 -25.92 14.16
N GLY A 614 -3.77 -27.07 13.51
CA GLY A 614 -4.70 -28.20 13.44
C GLY A 614 -5.84 -28.11 12.42
N VAL A 615 -5.71 -27.33 11.34
CA VAL A 615 -6.74 -27.31 10.29
C VAL A 615 -6.69 -28.61 9.50
N VAL A 616 -7.82 -29.32 9.44
CA VAL A 616 -8.01 -30.52 8.61
C VAL A 616 -8.96 -30.18 7.47
N ASP A 617 -8.46 -30.17 6.25
CA ASP A 617 -9.22 -29.85 5.05
C ASP A 617 -9.65 -31.14 4.31
N GLY A 618 -10.95 -31.22 4.02
CA GLY A 618 -11.60 -32.38 3.38
C GLY A 618 -11.93 -32.17 1.90
N HIS A 619 -11.50 -31.08 1.28
CA HIS A 619 -11.81 -30.80 -0.13
C HIS A 619 -10.93 -31.63 -1.05
N SER A 620 -11.47 -31.97 -2.23
CA SER A 620 -10.68 -32.52 -3.32
C SER A 620 -9.88 -31.41 -3.99
N PHE A 621 -8.57 -31.60 -4.10
CA PHE A 621 -7.66 -30.67 -4.75
C PHE A 621 -7.21 -31.20 -6.11
N SER A 622 -7.23 -30.34 -7.14
CA SER A 622 -6.63 -30.63 -8.44
C SER A 622 -5.61 -29.56 -8.84
N VAL A 623 -4.45 -29.98 -9.35
CA VAL A 623 -3.34 -29.10 -9.74
C VAL A 623 -3.03 -29.26 -11.23
N ALA A 624 -3.25 -28.22 -12.01
CA ALA A 624 -3.04 -28.23 -13.46
C ALA A 624 -1.55 -28.36 -13.84
N SER A 625 -1.29 -28.80 -15.07
CA SER A 625 0.07 -28.88 -15.62
C SER A 625 0.76 -27.50 -15.62
N GLY A 626 2.00 -27.44 -15.16
CA GLY A 626 2.78 -26.20 -15.09
C GLY A 626 2.46 -25.30 -13.88
N VAL A 627 1.51 -25.69 -13.02
CA VAL A 627 1.18 -24.99 -11.78
C VAL A 627 1.92 -25.61 -10.60
N THR A 628 2.40 -24.78 -9.68
CA THR A 628 2.87 -25.21 -8.35
C THR A 628 1.87 -24.78 -7.28
N ALA A 629 1.28 -25.76 -6.59
CA ALA A 629 0.35 -25.54 -5.48
C ALA A 629 1.10 -25.50 -4.15
N SER A 630 0.96 -24.40 -3.42
CA SER A 630 1.59 -24.19 -2.10
C SER A 630 0.63 -24.60 -0.97
N PHE A 631 1.04 -25.50 -0.09
CA PHE A 631 0.25 -25.93 1.07
C PHE A 631 1.07 -25.92 2.34
N GLY A 632 0.53 -25.45 3.47
CA GLY A 632 1.23 -25.54 4.75
C GLY A 632 0.67 -24.63 5.84
N GLY A 633 1.49 -24.29 6.83
CA GLY A 633 1.13 -23.41 7.94
C GLY A 633 1.90 -22.08 7.88
N ALA A 634 1.24 -20.97 8.23
CA ALA A 634 1.85 -19.64 8.14
C ALA A 634 3.02 -19.50 9.12
N THR A 635 2.82 -19.89 10.38
CA THR A 635 3.81 -19.85 11.45
C THR A 635 4.25 -21.26 11.88
N PRO A 636 5.35 -21.41 12.65
CA PRO A 636 5.80 -22.71 13.14
C PRO A 636 4.81 -23.46 14.04
N ALA A 637 3.72 -22.83 14.48
CA ALA A 637 2.65 -23.47 15.25
C ALA A 637 1.47 -23.94 14.38
N ASP A 638 1.36 -23.44 13.14
CA ASP A 638 0.21 -23.69 12.29
C ASP A 638 0.38 -24.97 11.50
N SER A 639 -0.72 -25.71 11.31
CA SER A 639 -0.70 -26.94 10.51
C SER A 639 -1.92 -27.05 9.62
N LEU A 640 -1.69 -27.51 8.39
CA LEU A 640 -2.71 -27.86 7.41
C LEU A 640 -2.61 -29.34 7.06
N GLU A 641 -3.64 -30.12 7.37
CA GLU A 641 -3.82 -31.48 6.86
C GLU A 641 -4.73 -31.44 5.63
N VAL A 642 -4.28 -32.05 4.53
CA VAL A 642 -5.10 -32.25 3.33
C VAL A 642 -5.55 -33.70 3.31
N SER A 643 -6.75 -33.95 3.83
CA SER A 643 -7.21 -35.31 4.17
C SER A 643 -7.67 -36.13 2.96
N THR A 644 -7.96 -35.50 1.82
CA THR A 644 -8.29 -36.20 0.57
C THR A 644 -7.15 -36.13 -0.45
N PRO A 645 -7.04 -37.11 -1.36
CA PRO A 645 -5.99 -37.11 -2.38
C PRO A 645 -5.97 -35.86 -3.26
N ILE A 646 -4.81 -35.25 -3.37
CA ILE A 646 -4.46 -34.22 -4.35
C ILE A 646 -4.17 -34.90 -5.69
N THR A 647 -4.78 -34.40 -6.76
CA THR A 647 -4.70 -34.96 -8.12
C THR A 647 -4.16 -33.93 -9.13
N GLY A 648 -3.84 -34.38 -10.34
CA GLY A 648 -3.49 -33.51 -11.47
C GLY A 648 -2.07 -33.71 -12.00
N ALA A 649 -1.57 -32.79 -12.83
CA ALA A 649 -0.25 -32.91 -13.45
C ALA A 649 0.79 -31.93 -12.86
N GLY A 650 0.36 -30.99 -12.02
CA GLY A 650 1.22 -29.96 -11.43
C GLY A 650 2.07 -30.43 -10.25
N SER A 651 2.84 -29.48 -9.72
CA SER A 651 3.79 -29.65 -8.61
C SER A 651 3.22 -29.16 -7.28
N LEU A 652 3.82 -29.58 -6.16
CA LEU A 652 3.52 -29.06 -4.83
C LEU A 652 4.72 -28.31 -4.22
N ALA A 653 4.43 -27.34 -3.38
CA ALA A 653 5.38 -26.69 -2.49
C ALA A 653 4.83 -26.64 -1.06
N VAL A 654 5.71 -26.76 -0.06
CA VAL A 654 5.32 -26.46 1.32
C VAL A 654 5.32 -24.95 1.53
N GLY A 655 4.16 -24.41 1.90
CA GLY A 655 3.92 -22.99 2.13
C GLY A 655 4.16 -22.60 3.59
N GLY A 656 4.78 -21.43 3.78
CA GLY A 656 5.02 -20.87 5.12
C GLY A 656 6.08 -21.64 5.94
N SER A 657 6.07 -21.42 7.25
CA SER A 657 7.05 -22.00 8.19
C SER A 657 6.48 -23.12 9.07
N GLY A 658 5.18 -23.41 8.95
CA GLY A 658 4.47 -24.44 9.70
C GLY A 658 4.45 -25.80 9.00
N PHE A 659 3.40 -26.58 9.25
CA PHE A 659 3.29 -27.97 8.83
C PHE A 659 2.28 -28.17 7.70
N LEU A 660 2.63 -29.02 6.74
CA LEU A 660 1.72 -29.66 5.81
C LEU A 660 1.63 -31.15 6.16
N VAL A 661 0.44 -31.69 6.41
CA VAL A 661 0.23 -33.11 6.70
C VAL A 661 -0.48 -33.77 5.51
N LEU A 662 0.11 -34.85 4.99
CA LEU A 662 -0.44 -35.64 3.88
C LEU A 662 -0.71 -37.10 4.33
N PRO A 663 -1.96 -37.40 4.73
CA PRO A 663 -2.36 -38.73 5.20
C PRO A 663 -2.80 -39.69 4.08
N GLY A 664 -3.16 -39.18 2.89
CA GLY A 664 -3.64 -39.97 1.76
C GLY A 664 -2.57 -40.30 0.72
N ALA A 665 -2.90 -41.24 -0.18
CA ALA A 665 -2.11 -41.50 -1.39
C ALA A 665 -2.41 -40.43 -2.43
N ASN A 666 -1.44 -39.58 -2.73
CA ASN A 666 -1.61 -38.46 -3.67
C ASN A 666 -1.24 -38.86 -5.11
N ALA A 667 -1.86 -38.23 -6.10
CA ALA A 667 -1.77 -38.58 -7.52
C ALA A 667 -1.53 -37.36 -8.44
N TYR A 668 -0.85 -36.32 -7.92
CA TYR A 668 -0.32 -35.26 -8.78
C TYR A 668 0.93 -35.73 -9.55
N GLY A 669 1.29 -35.06 -10.65
CA GLY A 669 2.37 -35.52 -11.54
C GLY A 669 3.74 -34.85 -11.32
N GLY A 670 3.77 -33.65 -10.74
CA GLY A 670 4.96 -32.82 -10.61
C GLY A 670 5.79 -33.09 -9.36
N THR A 671 6.80 -32.24 -9.13
CA THR A 671 7.72 -32.33 -7.99
C THR A 671 7.11 -31.78 -6.70
N THR A 672 7.58 -32.26 -5.56
CA THR A 672 7.28 -31.68 -4.24
C THR A 672 8.49 -30.92 -3.71
N THR A 673 8.36 -29.62 -3.47
CA THR A 673 9.45 -28.79 -2.94
C THR A 673 9.20 -28.41 -1.48
N ILE A 674 10.17 -28.64 -0.61
CA ILE A 674 10.12 -28.32 0.82
C ILE A 674 11.24 -27.31 1.11
N ALA A 675 10.97 -26.04 0.85
CA ALA A 675 11.95 -24.96 1.05
C ALA A 675 11.99 -24.48 2.51
N THR A 676 10.83 -24.45 3.16
CA THR A 676 10.63 -24.03 4.55
C THR A 676 9.57 -24.91 5.20
N GLY A 677 9.40 -24.78 6.52
CA GLY A 677 8.41 -25.55 7.27
C GLY A 677 8.67 -27.05 7.23
N ALA A 678 7.61 -27.84 7.45
CA ALA A 678 7.69 -29.29 7.48
C ALA A 678 6.58 -29.95 6.65
N LEU A 679 6.94 -30.90 5.78
CA LEU A 679 6.00 -31.87 5.24
C LEU A 679 5.97 -33.10 6.17
N VAL A 680 4.81 -33.46 6.68
CA VAL A 680 4.57 -34.64 7.51
C VAL A 680 3.80 -35.68 6.70
N ALA A 681 4.53 -36.68 6.20
CA ALA A 681 3.96 -37.79 5.45
C ALA A 681 3.47 -38.87 6.41
N THR A 682 2.17 -39.14 6.47
CA THR A 682 1.59 -40.15 7.39
C THR A 682 0.96 -41.33 6.65
N ASN A 683 0.83 -41.27 5.33
CA ASN A 683 0.29 -42.38 4.54
C ASN A 683 1.23 -43.60 4.52
N ALA A 684 0.81 -44.72 5.13
CA ALA A 684 1.56 -45.97 5.10
C ALA A 684 1.26 -46.85 3.85
N SER A 685 0.17 -46.58 3.13
CA SER A 685 -0.27 -47.37 1.98
C SER A 685 -0.25 -46.52 0.70
N GLY A 686 0.88 -46.57 -0.01
CA GLY A 686 1.14 -45.72 -1.19
C GLY A 686 1.90 -44.44 -0.86
N SER A 687 2.20 -43.62 -1.86
CA SER A 687 3.03 -42.42 -1.69
C SER A 687 2.23 -41.22 -1.18
N ALA A 688 2.69 -40.59 -0.10
CA ALA A 688 2.15 -39.31 0.35
C ALA A 688 2.43 -38.16 -0.63
N THR A 689 3.44 -38.26 -1.52
CA THR A 689 3.79 -37.20 -2.47
C THR A 689 3.70 -37.62 -3.93
N SER A 690 2.97 -38.69 -4.24
CA SER A 690 2.91 -39.31 -5.58
C SER A 690 4.28 -39.90 -6.04
N THR A 691 4.49 -40.01 -7.35
CA THR A 691 5.72 -40.55 -7.96
C THR A 691 6.76 -39.48 -8.33
N GLY A 692 6.38 -38.20 -8.33
CA GLY A 692 7.29 -37.09 -8.61
C GLY A 692 8.39 -36.94 -7.55
N ALA A 693 9.53 -36.35 -7.94
CA ALA A 693 10.65 -36.14 -7.04
C ALA A 693 10.30 -35.20 -5.87
N VAL A 694 10.90 -35.45 -4.70
CA VAL A 694 10.76 -34.64 -3.49
C VAL A 694 12.10 -33.94 -3.22
N SER A 695 12.12 -32.61 -3.26
CA SER A 695 13.31 -31.79 -3.05
C SER A 695 13.21 -31.01 -1.75
N LEU A 696 14.09 -31.28 -0.79
CA LEU A 696 14.24 -30.45 0.41
C LEU A 696 15.36 -29.43 0.15
N SER A 697 15.02 -28.16 0.30
CA SER A 697 15.93 -27.04 0.08
C SER A 697 15.98 -26.09 1.29
N GLY A 698 16.03 -26.67 2.49
CA GLY A 698 16.02 -25.95 3.78
C GLY A 698 14.89 -26.37 4.73
N GLY A 699 13.84 -27.01 4.22
CA GLY A 699 12.72 -27.47 5.05
C GLY A 699 12.92 -28.88 5.63
N THR A 700 11.89 -29.36 6.34
CA THR A 700 11.88 -30.67 7.00
C THR A 700 10.94 -31.65 6.30
N LEU A 701 11.41 -32.86 6.01
CA LEU A 701 10.54 -34.00 5.71
C LEU A 701 10.40 -34.86 6.96
N ALA A 702 9.18 -35.08 7.41
CA ALA A 702 8.87 -35.81 8.62
C ALA A 702 7.74 -36.83 8.39
N GLY A 703 7.42 -37.60 9.43
CA GLY A 703 6.29 -38.51 9.44
C GLY A 703 6.67 -39.98 9.47
N THR A 704 5.63 -40.81 9.39
CA THR A 704 5.71 -42.28 9.47
C THR A 704 5.30 -42.99 8.18
N GLY A 705 5.00 -42.21 7.14
CA GLY A 705 4.45 -42.68 5.87
C GLY A 705 5.50 -43.10 4.85
N THR A 706 5.03 -43.30 3.62
CA THR A 706 5.81 -43.71 2.45
C THR A 706 5.89 -42.58 1.43
N ILE A 707 7.07 -42.40 0.85
CA ILE A 707 7.36 -41.49 -0.27
C ILE A 707 7.96 -42.31 -1.41
N SER A 708 7.26 -42.43 -2.54
CA SER A 708 7.77 -43.22 -3.68
C SER A 708 8.74 -42.45 -4.57
N GLY A 709 8.59 -41.13 -4.68
CA GLY A 709 9.50 -40.29 -5.45
C GLY A 709 10.91 -40.25 -4.84
N VAL A 710 11.90 -39.94 -5.67
CA VAL A 710 13.28 -39.73 -5.21
C VAL A 710 13.32 -38.53 -4.25
N VAL A 711 13.79 -38.74 -3.03
CA VAL A 711 14.00 -37.68 -2.03
C VAL A 711 15.42 -37.15 -2.16
N THR A 712 15.56 -35.86 -2.44
CA THR A 712 16.86 -35.16 -2.48
C THR A 712 16.89 -34.11 -1.38
N ALA A 713 17.83 -34.24 -0.44
CA ALA A 713 18.02 -33.26 0.63
C ALA A 713 19.30 -32.47 0.39
N THR A 714 19.18 -31.14 0.30
CA THR A 714 20.33 -30.24 0.17
C THR A 714 20.84 -29.78 1.54
N ASN A 715 21.90 -28.96 1.53
CA ASN A 715 22.41 -28.30 2.73
C ASN A 715 21.28 -27.58 3.51
N ASN A 716 21.35 -27.62 4.85
CA ASN A 716 20.37 -27.08 5.80
C ASN A 716 18.96 -27.71 5.76
N SER A 717 18.77 -28.81 5.04
CA SER A 717 17.51 -29.56 5.07
C SER A 717 17.49 -30.56 6.22
N SER A 718 16.28 -30.96 6.66
CA SER A 718 16.14 -31.95 7.73
C SER A 718 15.26 -33.14 7.33
N LEU A 719 15.67 -34.34 7.72
CA LEU A 719 14.79 -35.51 7.80
C LEU A 719 14.48 -35.79 9.27
N LYS A 720 13.21 -35.91 9.61
CA LYS A 720 12.75 -36.19 10.97
C LYS A 720 11.69 -37.30 10.93
N PRO A 721 12.11 -38.58 10.81
CA PRO A 721 11.18 -39.70 10.91
C PRO A 721 10.34 -39.63 12.19
N GLY A 722 9.20 -40.31 12.18
CA GLY A 722 8.29 -40.30 13.32
C GLY A 722 7.19 -39.25 13.22
N THR A 723 6.24 -39.33 14.14
CA THR A 723 5.09 -38.41 14.16
C THR A 723 5.56 -37.01 14.55
N LEU A 724 5.00 -36.00 13.90
CA LEU A 724 5.31 -34.61 14.17
C LEU A 724 4.04 -33.78 14.09
N THR A 725 3.73 -33.08 15.18
CA THR A 725 2.67 -32.08 15.26
C THR A 725 3.27 -30.76 15.77
N PRO A 726 2.52 -29.65 15.79
CA PRO A 726 3.01 -28.39 16.37
C PRO A 726 3.42 -28.47 17.84
N THR A 727 2.88 -29.41 18.62
CA THR A 727 3.06 -29.46 20.08
C THR A 727 3.70 -30.75 20.58
N THR A 728 3.74 -31.80 19.76
CA THR A 728 4.25 -33.11 20.15
C THR A 728 5.03 -33.77 19.02
N SER A 729 5.98 -34.61 19.40
CA SER A 729 6.66 -35.54 18.53
C SER A 729 6.50 -36.98 19.02
N GLY A 730 6.84 -37.94 18.16
CA GLY A 730 6.76 -39.36 18.49
C GLY A 730 7.66 -40.14 17.56
N VAL A 731 8.21 -41.23 18.07
CA VAL A 731 9.18 -42.04 17.32
C VAL A 731 8.51 -42.86 16.22
N GLY A 732 9.21 -43.08 15.10
CA GLY A 732 8.73 -43.94 14.02
C GLY A 732 9.62 -43.98 12.78
N ASN A 733 9.13 -44.68 11.75
CA ASN A 733 9.89 -44.93 10.53
C ASN A 733 9.34 -44.11 9.37
N LEU A 734 10.20 -43.37 8.68
CA LEU A 734 9.86 -42.75 7.40
C LEU A 734 10.37 -43.63 6.27
N THR A 735 9.49 -44.04 5.36
CA THR A 735 9.85 -44.90 4.22
C THR A 735 9.97 -44.07 2.95
N VAL A 736 11.07 -44.22 2.22
CA VAL A 736 11.36 -43.51 0.97
C VAL A 736 11.84 -44.50 -0.10
N GLY A 737 11.51 -44.26 -1.37
CA GLY A 737 12.02 -45.05 -2.50
C GLY A 737 13.53 -44.94 -2.60
N ALA A 738 14.00 -43.77 -3.04
CA ALA A 738 15.42 -43.41 -3.06
C ALA A 738 15.67 -42.13 -2.24
N LEU A 739 16.88 -42.00 -1.70
CA LEU A 739 17.34 -40.90 -0.86
C LEU A 739 18.74 -40.43 -1.28
N SER A 740 18.86 -39.18 -1.67
CA SER A 740 20.12 -38.48 -1.94
C SER A 740 20.37 -37.42 -0.87
N LEU A 741 21.47 -37.53 -0.13
CA LEU A 741 21.84 -36.62 0.95
C LEU A 741 23.03 -35.73 0.56
N ALA A 742 22.92 -34.42 0.74
CA ALA A 742 24.07 -33.52 0.65
C ALA A 742 24.72 -33.31 2.01
N GLY A 743 26.00 -32.90 2.01
CA GLY A 743 26.64 -32.38 3.21
C GLY A 743 25.87 -31.19 3.80
N GLY A 744 25.73 -31.16 5.12
CA GLY A 744 24.95 -30.18 5.86
C GLY A 744 23.45 -30.49 5.97
N THR A 745 22.96 -31.59 5.39
CA THR A 745 21.65 -32.16 5.73
C THR A 745 21.67 -32.70 7.16
N THR A 746 20.58 -32.55 7.92
CA THR A 746 20.43 -33.12 9.27
C THR A 746 19.41 -34.26 9.27
N ILE A 747 19.78 -35.42 9.83
CA ILE A 747 18.85 -36.49 10.20
C ILE A 747 18.60 -36.35 11.70
N ILE A 748 17.38 -35.99 12.07
CA ILE A 748 16.94 -35.92 13.46
C ILE A 748 16.43 -37.30 13.85
N THR A 749 17.08 -37.89 14.85
CA THR A 749 16.70 -39.20 15.41
C THR A 749 16.20 -39.00 16.84
N GLU A 750 14.89 -39.17 17.05
CA GLU A 750 14.30 -39.17 18.38
C GLU A 750 14.29 -40.59 18.98
N PHE A 751 14.56 -40.66 20.28
CA PHE A 751 14.61 -41.87 21.07
C PHE A 751 13.53 -41.80 22.15
N ALA A 752 12.67 -42.82 22.21
CA ALA A 752 11.82 -43.06 23.37
C ALA A 752 12.57 -43.91 24.39
N ASP A 753 13.29 -44.93 23.90
CA ASP A 753 14.19 -45.78 24.66
C ASP A 753 15.25 -46.38 23.71
N SER A 754 16.08 -47.30 24.22
CA SER A 754 17.15 -47.93 23.44
C SER A 754 16.68 -48.91 22.35
N ALA A 755 15.40 -49.31 22.37
CA ALA A 755 14.79 -50.21 21.41
C ALA A 755 13.86 -49.48 20.42
N THR A 756 13.29 -48.35 20.83
CA THR A 756 12.25 -47.61 20.09
C THR A 756 12.75 -46.20 19.78
N TYR A 757 13.10 -45.99 18.53
CA TYR A 757 13.66 -44.73 18.03
C TYR A 757 13.40 -44.57 16.53
N ASP A 758 13.64 -43.36 16.03
CA ASP A 758 13.43 -43.00 14.63
C ASP A 758 14.39 -43.71 13.68
N LYS A 759 13.90 -44.08 12.48
CA LYS A 759 14.78 -44.46 11.37
C LYS A 759 14.21 -44.07 10.02
N VAL A 760 15.11 -43.87 9.05
CA VAL A 760 14.73 -43.79 7.63
C VAL A 760 14.84 -45.18 6.99
N ILE A 761 13.86 -45.58 6.19
CA ILE A 761 13.87 -46.81 5.39
C ILE A 761 13.94 -46.45 3.91
N VAL A 762 15.03 -46.80 3.23
CA VAL A 762 15.22 -46.61 1.79
C VAL A 762 14.98 -47.95 1.08
N THR A 763 13.95 -48.02 0.24
CA THR A 763 13.48 -49.30 -0.31
C THR A 763 14.06 -49.65 -1.67
N ASP A 764 14.43 -48.66 -2.48
CA ASP A 764 15.00 -48.91 -3.81
C ASP A 764 16.41 -49.47 -3.68
N THR A 765 16.75 -50.43 -4.54
CA THR A 765 18.08 -51.05 -4.56
C THR A 765 19.11 -50.01 -4.96
N ASN A 766 20.13 -49.82 -4.13
CA ASN A 766 21.12 -48.74 -4.24
C ASN A 766 20.48 -47.33 -4.23
N GLY A 767 19.32 -47.20 -3.58
CA GLY A 767 18.59 -45.94 -3.49
C GLY A 767 19.19 -44.92 -2.51
N LEU A 768 20.12 -45.32 -1.64
CA LEU A 768 20.80 -44.40 -0.72
C LEU A 768 22.11 -43.89 -1.34
N SER A 769 22.18 -42.59 -1.58
CA SER A 769 23.37 -41.90 -2.09
C SER A 769 23.69 -40.66 -1.25
N SER A 770 24.95 -40.24 -1.26
CA SER A 770 25.39 -39.05 -0.55
C SER A 770 26.50 -38.33 -1.31
N SER A 771 26.44 -37.00 -1.33
CA SER A 771 27.54 -36.14 -1.78
C SER A 771 28.28 -35.48 -0.61
N ALA A 772 28.04 -35.95 0.62
CA ALA A 772 28.71 -35.46 1.82
C ALA A 772 30.20 -35.85 1.84
N SER A 773 30.95 -35.24 2.75
CA SER A 773 32.37 -35.53 2.96
C SER A 773 32.77 -35.18 4.39
N LEU A 774 33.99 -35.53 4.79
CA LEU A 774 34.50 -35.21 6.13
C LEU A 774 34.49 -33.70 6.42
N ALA A 775 34.66 -32.86 5.39
CA ALA A 775 34.62 -31.41 5.52
C ALA A 775 33.20 -30.82 5.57
N ASN A 776 32.20 -31.59 5.11
CA ASN A 776 30.80 -31.20 5.12
C ASN A 776 29.92 -32.47 5.22
N PRO A 777 29.79 -33.05 6.43
CA PRO A 777 29.11 -34.33 6.61
C PRO A 777 27.59 -34.15 6.65
N VAL A 778 26.86 -35.25 6.52
CA VAL A 778 25.45 -35.32 6.96
C VAL A 778 25.44 -35.37 8.49
N MET A 779 24.71 -34.46 9.10
CA MET A 779 24.61 -34.38 10.55
C MET A 779 23.55 -35.32 11.09
N VAL A 780 23.82 -36.01 12.20
CA VAL A 780 22.84 -36.82 12.93
C VAL A 780 22.59 -36.16 14.30
N ASP A 781 21.37 -35.65 14.49
CA ASP A 781 20.97 -34.99 15.73
C ASP A 781 20.19 -35.96 16.62
N LEU A 782 20.68 -36.19 17.84
CA LEU A 782 20.14 -37.23 18.72
C LEU A 782 19.28 -36.58 19.81
N ARG A 783 17.99 -36.91 19.86
CA ARG A 783 17.04 -36.27 20.79
C ARG A 783 16.27 -37.29 21.59
N VAL A 784 15.87 -36.92 22.80
CA VAL A 784 14.82 -37.63 23.52
C VAL A 784 13.47 -37.15 22.97
N VAL A 785 12.57 -38.08 22.66
CA VAL A 785 11.22 -37.75 22.16
C VAL A 785 10.48 -36.82 23.12
N ASN A 786 9.73 -35.84 22.58
CA ASN A 786 9.02 -34.82 23.36
C ASN A 786 9.90 -34.04 24.37
N SER A 787 11.21 -33.92 24.10
CA SER A 787 12.16 -33.27 24.98
C SER A 787 13.22 -32.51 24.19
N THR A 788 13.77 -31.47 24.80
CA THR A 788 14.97 -30.78 24.31
C THR A 788 16.26 -31.49 24.71
N ALA A 789 16.17 -32.51 25.58
CA ALA A 789 17.31 -33.29 26.02
C ALA A 789 17.91 -34.12 24.88
N LYS A 790 19.24 -34.25 24.90
CA LYS A 790 19.99 -35.09 23.97
C LYS A 790 20.01 -36.53 24.45
N TRP A 791 20.04 -37.47 23.51
CA TRP A 791 20.19 -38.87 23.84
C TRP A 791 21.64 -39.15 24.26
N THR A 792 21.84 -39.74 25.44
CA THR A 792 23.17 -39.95 26.02
C THR A 792 23.48 -41.42 26.35
N SER A 793 22.53 -42.34 26.11
CA SER A 793 22.76 -43.75 26.45
C SER A 793 23.73 -44.39 25.44
N PRO A 794 24.79 -45.07 25.90
CA PRO A 794 25.64 -45.89 25.03
C PRO A 794 24.87 -47.04 24.39
N GLY A 795 25.25 -47.41 23.17
CA GLY A 795 24.59 -48.47 22.40
C GLY A 795 24.84 -48.35 20.90
N THR A 796 24.32 -49.31 20.14
CA THR A 796 24.35 -49.30 18.67
C THR A 796 22.94 -49.14 18.11
N TYR A 797 22.71 -48.05 17.38
CA TYR A 797 21.41 -47.62 16.90
C TYR A 797 21.37 -47.57 15.37
N THR A 798 20.28 -48.02 14.76
CA THR A 798 20.11 -48.04 13.31
C THR A 798 19.47 -46.75 12.82
N ILE A 799 20.26 -45.83 12.29
CA ILE A 799 19.74 -44.52 11.85
C ILE A 799 19.04 -44.62 10.49
N ALA A 800 19.54 -45.52 9.63
CA ALA A 800 18.89 -45.81 8.35
C ALA A 800 18.99 -47.30 7.99
N GLN A 801 17.96 -47.78 7.31
CA GLN A 801 17.93 -49.06 6.60
C GLN A 801 17.87 -48.80 5.11
N PHE A 802 18.63 -49.54 4.30
CA PHE A 802 18.68 -49.36 2.85
C PHE A 802 18.70 -50.70 2.11
N ALA A 803 18.24 -50.74 0.86
CA ALA A 803 18.38 -51.90 -0.01
C ALA A 803 19.63 -51.79 -0.91
N GLY A 804 20.33 -52.90 -1.15
CA GLY A 804 21.55 -52.94 -1.98
C GLY A 804 22.83 -52.67 -1.19
N THR A 805 23.82 -52.03 -1.83
CA THR A 805 25.14 -51.76 -1.24
C THR A 805 25.29 -50.30 -0.84
N PHE A 806 25.94 -50.04 0.29
CA PHE A 806 26.35 -48.70 0.69
C PHE A 806 27.65 -48.30 -0.03
N SER A 807 27.73 -47.08 -0.57
CA SER A 807 28.93 -46.54 -1.21
C SER A 807 29.67 -45.58 -0.28
N GLY A 808 30.98 -45.77 -0.12
CA GLY A 808 31.85 -44.90 0.68
C GLY A 808 32.02 -45.36 2.13
N SER A 809 32.82 -44.61 2.90
CA SER A 809 33.03 -44.83 4.34
C SER A 809 31.98 -44.06 5.14
N PRO A 810 31.17 -44.71 6.00
CA PRO A 810 30.16 -44.02 6.80
C PRO A 810 30.71 -42.89 7.68
N ASN A 811 31.92 -43.05 8.22
CA ASN A 811 32.55 -42.01 9.06
C ASN A 811 33.07 -40.81 8.26
N ASP A 812 33.20 -40.94 6.93
CA ASP A 812 33.56 -39.81 6.06
C ASP A 812 32.31 -39.04 5.61
N LEU A 813 31.12 -39.62 5.79
CA LEU A 813 29.87 -39.08 5.26
C LEU A 813 28.91 -38.60 6.35
N PHE A 814 29.01 -39.12 7.58
CA PHE A 814 28.10 -38.84 8.69
C PHE A 814 28.85 -38.42 9.95
N GLU A 815 28.30 -37.43 10.65
CA GLU A 815 28.79 -36.99 11.95
C GLU A 815 27.61 -36.74 12.90
N VAL A 816 27.78 -37.01 14.20
CA VAL A 816 26.80 -36.60 15.21
C VAL A 816 26.91 -35.09 15.43
N THR A 817 25.79 -34.37 15.54
CA THR A 817 25.83 -32.92 15.76
C THR A 817 26.67 -32.57 16.99
N PRO A 818 27.51 -31.52 16.95
CA PRO A 818 28.31 -31.10 18.11
C PRO A 818 27.48 -30.90 19.36
N ALA A 819 26.24 -30.41 19.21
CA ALA A 819 25.29 -30.23 20.31
C ALA A 819 24.78 -31.55 20.91
N SER A 820 24.86 -32.67 20.19
CA SER A 820 24.52 -34.01 20.70
C SER A 820 25.71 -34.75 21.29
N GLN A 821 26.94 -34.37 20.91
CA GLN A 821 28.15 -35.03 21.40
C GLN A 821 28.37 -34.76 22.90
N GLN A 822 28.74 -35.80 23.65
CA GLN A 822 29.02 -35.74 25.08
C GLN A 822 30.49 -36.04 25.37
N ALA A 823 31.08 -35.32 26.32
CA ALA A 823 32.44 -35.58 26.78
C ALA A 823 32.54 -36.99 27.39
N GLY A 824 33.63 -37.71 27.08
CA GLY A 824 33.82 -39.11 27.50
C GLY A 824 33.11 -40.14 26.62
N GLN A 825 32.32 -39.71 25.63
CA GLN A 825 31.71 -40.57 24.64
C GLN A 825 32.38 -40.44 23.26
N THR A 826 32.30 -41.51 22.49
CA THR A 826 32.75 -41.61 21.10
C THR A 826 31.56 -42.01 20.23
N TYR A 827 31.51 -41.46 19.02
CA TYR A 827 30.42 -41.66 18.07
C TYR A 827 31.01 -42.21 16.77
N THR A 828 30.65 -43.43 16.41
CA THR A 828 31.20 -44.10 15.23
C THR A 828 30.09 -44.63 14.35
N PHE A 829 30.17 -44.34 13.05
CA PHE A 829 29.26 -44.85 12.05
C PHE A 829 29.82 -46.11 11.40
N SER A 830 28.95 -47.08 11.15
CA SER A 830 29.30 -48.33 10.49
C SER A 830 28.14 -48.84 9.65
N VAL A 831 28.44 -49.72 8.69
CA VAL A 831 27.43 -50.43 7.91
C VAL A 831 27.55 -51.92 8.21
N SER A 832 26.42 -52.54 8.54
CA SER A 832 26.32 -53.98 8.81
C SER A 832 25.16 -54.55 8.01
N GLY A 833 25.48 -55.23 6.91
CA GLY A 833 24.49 -55.63 5.90
C GLY A 833 23.79 -54.39 5.32
N ASN A 834 22.48 -54.32 5.52
CA ASN A 834 21.59 -53.30 4.98
C ASN A 834 21.28 -52.16 5.97
N LEU A 835 22.07 -52.05 7.04
CA LEU A 835 21.83 -51.12 8.16
C LEU A 835 23.00 -50.14 8.30
N LEU A 836 22.70 -48.85 8.27
CA LEU A 836 23.60 -47.78 8.70
C LEU A 836 23.43 -47.58 10.21
N ARG A 837 24.50 -47.79 10.97
CA ARG A 837 24.49 -47.83 12.43
C ARG A 837 25.38 -46.76 13.02
N LEU A 838 24.89 -46.11 14.07
CA LEU A 838 25.66 -45.27 14.99
C LEU A 838 25.96 -46.07 16.25
N THR A 839 27.23 -46.19 16.61
CA THR A 839 27.65 -46.72 17.92
C THR A 839 28.12 -45.57 18.80
N ILE A 840 27.46 -45.44 19.95
CA ILE A 840 27.84 -44.55 21.05
C ILE A 840 28.55 -45.40 22.10
N ALA A 841 29.83 -45.11 22.37
CA ALA A 841 30.66 -45.86 23.33
C ALA A 841 31.38 -44.91 24.28
N GLY A 842 31.82 -45.42 25.44
CA GLY A 842 32.41 -44.62 26.51
C GLY A 842 31.39 -44.24 27.60
N ALA A 843 31.91 -43.73 28.72
CA ALA A 843 31.10 -43.35 29.88
C ALA A 843 31.14 -41.83 30.07
N LEU A 844 30.01 -41.26 30.47
CA LEU A 844 29.95 -39.86 30.87
C LEU A 844 30.72 -39.64 32.17
N PRO A 845 31.29 -38.45 32.41
CA PRO A 845 31.87 -38.11 33.70
C PRO A 845 30.78 -38.13 34.80
N SER A 846 31.13 -38.67 35.97
CA SER A 846 30.27 -38.61 37.15
C SER A 846 30.45 -37.25 37.83
N ILE A 847 29.41 -36.42 37.84
CA ILE A 847 29.49 -35.04 38.36
C ILE A 847 28.77 -34.96 39.70
N TRP A 848 29.40 -34.43 40.74
CA TRP A 848 28.71 -34.19 42.01
C TRP A 848 27.56 -33.20 41.82
N ASN A 849 26.35 -33.58 42.22
CA ASN A 849 25.10 -32.88 41.85
C ASN A 849 24.32 -32.30 43.04
N VAL A 850 24.85 -32.35 44.26
CA VAL A 850 24.16 -31.84 45.45
C VAL A 850 24.91 -30.68 46.11
N ASN A 851 24.18 -29.62 46.46
CA ASN A 851 24.70 -28.50 47.25
C ASN A 851 24.74 -28.83 48.76
N ALA A 852 25.36 -29.95 49.11
CA ALA A 852 25.45 -30.43 50.47
C ALA A 852 26.62 -31.41 50.62
N SER A 853 27.05 -31.64 51.86
CA SER A 853 27.95 -32.74 52.20
C SER A 853 27.21 -34.07 52.04
N GLY A 854 27.92 -35.13 51.68
CA GLY A 854 27.29 -36.43 51.44
C GLY A 854 28.29 -37.56 51.16
N ASN A 855 27.78 -38.79 51.14
CA ASN A 855 28.60 -39.98 50.85
C ASN A 855 28.85 -40.13 49.35
N TRP A 856 30.09 -40.52 49.00
CA TRP A 856 30.51 -40.79 47.64
C TRP A 856 29.72 -41.97 47.03
N SER A 857 29.43 -43.00 47.82
CA SER A 857 28.74 -44.22 47.36
C SER A 857 27.29 -44.03 46.89
N ILE A 858 26.63 -42.95 47.32
CA ILE A 858 25.21 -42.72 47.02
C ILE A 858 25.08 -42.23 45.59
N ALA A 859 24.52 -43.07 44.72
CA ALA A 859 24.35 -42.74 43.30
C ALA A 859 23.57 -41.44 43.07
N GLY A 860 22.58 -41.12 43.90
CA GLY A 860 21.79 -39.88 43.79
C GLY A 860 22.56 -38.59 44.06
N ASN A 861 23.75 -38.66 44.67
CA ASN A 861 24.61 -37.49 44.85
C ASN A 861 25.40 -37.14 43.58
N TRP A 862 25.38 -38.02 42.58
CA TRP A 862 26.13 -37.86 41.33
C TRP A 862 25.19 -37.83 40.14
N GLN A 863 25.40 -36.86 39.25
CA GLN A 863 24.97 -36.95 37.87
C GLN A 863 25.79 -38.04 37.20
N ASN A 864 25.14 -38.96 36.50
CA ASN A 864 25.74 -40.14 35.84
C ASN A 864 26.26 -41.25 36.78
N GLY A 865 25.76 -41.30 38.02
CA GLY A 865 26.04 -42.38 38.98
C GLY A 865 27.38 -42.22 39.71
N SER A 866 27.55 -42.94 40.81
CA SER A 866 28.75 -42.84 41.66
C SER A 866 29.98 -43.42 40.96
N PRO A 867 31.08 -42.66 40.79
CA PRO A 867 32.27 -43.15 40.12
C PRO A 867 33.03 -44.12 41.02
N ASN A 868 33.30 -45.32 40.51
CA ASN A 868 34.03 -46.38 41.22
C ASN A 868 34.63 -47.44 40.30
N ALA A 869 35.36 -47.03 39.26
CA ALA A 869 36.13 -47.95 38.42
C ALA A 869 37.38 -47.28 37.88
N ILE A 870 38.37 -48.11 37.49
CA ILE A 870 39.58 -47.66 36.80
C ILE A 870 39.19 -46.81 35.60
N GLY A 871 39.83 -45.65 35.41
CA GLY A 871 39.55 -44.78 34.28
C GLY A 871 38.34 -43.84 34.44
N THR A 872 37.49 -44.03 35.47
CA THR A 872 36.30 -43.17 35.63
C THR A 872 36.66 -41.78 36.12
N THR A 873 35.90 -40.77 35.66
CA THR A 873 36.07 -39.37 36.05
C THR A 873 35.09 -39.00 37.15
N ALA A 874 35.60 -38.47 38.26
CA ALA A 874 34.83 -37.80 39.30
C ALA A 874 35.01 -36.28 39.16
N GLU A 875 33.92 -35.57 38.89
CA GLU A 875 33.94 -34.12 38.66
C GLU A 875 33.18 -33.35 39.74
N PHE A 876 33.87 -32.40 40.36
CA PHE A 876 33.41 -31.53 41.43
C PHE A 876 33.32 -30.10 40.91
N SER A 877 32.23 -29.82 40.20
CA SER A 877 31.98 -28.54 39.51
C SER A 877 31.07 -27.61 40.33
N SER A 878 30.10 -26.93 39.73
CA SER A 878 29.36 -25.82 40.34
C SER A 878 28.29 -26.20 41.37
N ALA A 879 28.19 -27.46 41.80
CA ALA A 879 27.07 -27.91 42.62
C ALA A 879 27.04 -27.30 44.03
N ILE A 880 28.18 -26.90 44.59
CA ILE A 880 28.24 -26.32 45.94
C ILE A 880 28.37 -24.79 45.90
N THR A 881 27.69 -24.12 46.83
CA THR A 881 27.75 -22.65 47.01
C THR A 881 28.52 -22.23 48.26
N GLY A 882 29.09 -23.19 48.99
CA GLY A 882 29.96 -23.02 50.15
C GLY A 882 30.74 -24.31 50.39
N PRO A 883 31.73 -24.35 51.30
CA PRO A 883 32.54 -25.54 51.53
C PRO A 883 31.70 -26.78 51.89
N GLN A 884 31.96 -27.92 51.23
CA GLN A 884 31.25 -29.18 51.50
C GLN A 884 32.21 -30.37 51.53
N THR A 885 31.83 -31.41 52.28
CA THR A 885 32.57 -32.66 52.38
C THR A 885 31.89 -33.79 51.59
N VAL A 886 32.66 -34.42 50.70
CA VAL A 886 32.30 -35.64 49.99
C VAL A 886 33.02 -36.80 50.69
N THR A 887 32.26 -37.59 51.43
CA THR A 887 32.79 -38.66 52.28
C THR A 887 33.02 -39.92 51.44
N VAL A 888 34.27 -40.36 51.31
CA VAL A 888 34.69 -41.69 50.84
C VAL A 888 34.33 -42.69 51.95
N ASP A 889 33.08 -43.12 51.94
CA ASP A 889 32.46 -43.98 52.96
C ASP A 889 32.81 -45.47 52.80
N SER A 890 33.26 -45.85 51.61
CA SER A 890 33.80 -47.17 51.24
C SER A 890 34.86 -46.97 50.17
N GLY A 891 35.81 -47.90 50.01
CA GLY A 891 36.93 -47.73 49.07
C GLY A 891 36.46 -47.37 47.65
N ARG A 892 37.08 -46.35 47.04
CA ARG A 892 36.73 -45.85 45.70
C ARG A 892 37.92 -45.90 44.76
N THR A 893 37.70 -46.28 43.51
CA THR A 893 38.71 -46.19 42.45
C THR A 893 38.25 -45.24 41.37
N VAL A 894 39.10 -44.27 41.01
CA VAL A 894 38.86 -43.32 39.92
C VAL A 894 40.16 -43.06 39.16
N GLY A 895 40.01 -42.64 37.91
CA GLY A 895 41.13 -42.30 37.04
C GLY A 895 41.45 -40.81 36.98
N LEU A 896 40.42 -39.98 37.06
CA LEU A 896 40.54 -38.52 37.08
C LEU A 896 39.64 -37.94 38.18
N VAL A 897 40.21 -37.05 39.00
CA VAL A 897 39.44 -36.17 39.88
C VAL A 897 39.59 -34.73 39.41
N LYS A 898 38.47 -34.07 39.14
CA LYS A 898 38.46 -32.70 38.63
C LYS A 898 37.71 -31.77 39.56
N PHE A 899 38.37 -30.70 39.99
CA PHE A 899 37.77 -29.63 40.79
C PHE A 899 37.62 -28.36 39.94
N ASN A 900 36.40 -27.81 39.91
CA ASN A 900 36.08 -26.60 39.18
C ASN A 900 35.02 -25.78 39.92
N ASN A 901 35.35 -25.32 41.13
CA ASN A 901 34.47 -24.49 41.93
C ASN A 901 35.30 -23.55 42.82
N ALA A 902 34.90 -22.29 42.96
CA ALA A 902 35.56 -21.37 43.86
C ALA A 902 35.46 -21.80 45.34
N ASN A 903 34.39 -22.52 45.71
CA ASN A 903 34.19 -23.07 47.04
C ASN A 903 34.90 -24.42 47.22
N ALA A 904 35.40 -24.67 48.44
CA ALA A 904 36.15 -25.87 48.74
C ALA A 904 35.29 -27.14 48.71
N TYR A 905 35.72 -28.10 47.90
CA TYR A 905 35.33 -29.49 48.08
C TYR A 905 36.38 -30.17 48.96
N THR A 906 35.92 -30.85 50.01
CA THR A 906 36.72 -31.72 50.85
C THR A 906 36.39 -33.17 50.54
N ILE A 907 37.28 -33.91 49.90
CA ILE A 907 37.16 -35.37 49.77
C ILE A 907 37.68 -35.99 51.08
N GLY A 908 36.78 -36.32 51.99
CA GLY A 908 37.09 -36.83 53.33
C GLY A 908 36.62 -38.26 53.56
N GLY A 909 36.72 -38.77 54.79
CA GLY A 909 36.29 -40.13 55.15
C GLY A 909 37.44 -41.07 55.47
N GLY A 910 37.12 -42.21 56.10
CA GLY A 910 38.13 -43.17 56.57
C GLY A 910 38.56 -44.22 55.54
N SER A 911 37.86 -44.33 54.39
CA SER A 911 38.18 -45.31 53.35
C SER A 911 39.12 -44.74 52.29
N THR A 912 39.85 -45.62 51.61
CA THR A 912 40.87 -45.24 50.62
C THR A 912 40.25 -44.80 49.28
N LEU A 913 40.73 -43.67 48.75
CA LEU A 913 40.57 -43.27 47.36
C LEU A 913 41.78 -43.76 46.54
N THR A 914 41.55 -44.67 45.62
CA THR A 914 42.55 -45.23 44.72
C THR A 914 42.53 -44.47 43.40
N LEU A 915 43.69 -43.94 42.99
CA LEU A 915 43.88 -43.24 41.72
C LEU A 915 44.54 -44.21 40.72
N ASN A 916 43.80 -44.59 39.67
CA ASN A 916 44.17 -45.65 38.73
C ASN A 916 43.55 -45.41 37.34
N GLN A 917 44.34 -45.53 36.28
CA GLN A 917 43.93 -45.33 34.90
C GLN A 917 44.08 -46.60 34.06
N THR A 918 43.31 -46.69 32.98
CA THR A 918 43.42 -47.82 32.04
C THR A 918 44.73 -47.76 31.25
N THR A 919 45.19 -46.54 30.94
CA THR A 919 46.44 -46.25 30.23
C THR A 919 46.99 -44.90 30.67
N GLY A 920 48.29 -44.82 30.97
CA GLY A 920 48.95 -43.57 31.39
C GLY A 920 48.84 -43.30 32.89
N ASN A 921 49.01 -42.03 33.27
CA ASN A 921 49.00 -41.58 34.66
C ASN A 921 47.58 -41.19 35.10
N ALA A 922 47.24 -41.47 36.36
CA ALA A 922 46.06 -40.91 37.01
C ALA A 922 46.18 -39.40 37.12
N GLU A 923 45.05 -38.71 37.17
CA GLU A 923 45.07 -37.25 37.12
C GLU A 923 44.21 -36.60 38.21
N VAL A 924 44.71 -35.50 38.77
CA VAL A 924 43.94 -34.58 39.59
C VAL A 924 44.09 -33.18 39.02
N GLN A 925 42.96 -32.58 38.63
CA GLN A 925 42.91 -31.25 38.05
C GLN A 925 42.22 -30.27 38.99
N VAL A 926 42.81 -29.09 39.20
CA VAL A 926 42.16 -27.96 39.89
C VAL A 926 42.10 -26.77 38.96
N LEU A 927 40.93 -26.56 38.36
CA LEU A 927 40.66 -25.47 37.41
C LEU A 927 40.38 -24.16 38.15
N SER A 928 39.69 -24.23 39.30
CA SER A 928 39.34 -23.08 40.13
C SER A 928 39.21 -23.51 41.58
N GLY A 929 39.71 -22.71 42.51
CA GLY A 929 39.44 -22.82 43.94
C GLY A 929 40.53 -23.49 44.78
N SER A 930 40.23 -23.63 46.07
CA SER A 930 41.10 -24.25 47.08
C SER A 930 40.41 -25.46 47.67
N HIS A 931 40.93 -26.66 47.40
CA HIS A 931 40.27 -27.93 47.69
C HIS A 931 41.10 -28.79 48.64
N ILE A 932 40.44 -29.78 49.27
CA ILE A 932 41.06 -30.66 50.26
C ILE A 932 40.78 -32.12 49.91
N ILE A 933 41.78 -32.98 50.04
CA ILE A 933 41.64 -34.44 50.05
C ILE A 933 42.18 -34.93 51.40
N SER A 934 41.28 -35.17 52.35
CA SER A 934 41.62 -35.68 53.69
C SER A 934 41.40 -37.18 53.84
N ALA A 935 40.73 -37.84 52.88
CA ALA A 935 40.66 -39.30 52.81
C ALA A 935 42.05 -39.91 52.48
N PRO A 936 42.38 -41.12 52.98
CA PRO A 936 43.59 -41.84 52.55
C PRO A 936 43.61 -42.04 51.02
N VAL A 937 44.77 -41.83 50.39
CA VAL A 937 44.95 -41.97 48.94
C VAL A 937 45.90 -43.13 48.62
N SER A 938 45.55 -43.94 47.62
CA SER A 938 46.44 -44.96 47.07
C SER A 938 46.71 -44.67 45.60
N LEU A 939 47.99 -44.49 45.26
CA LEU A 939 48.49 -44.26 43.90
C LEU A 939 48.83 -45.61 43.25
N ALA A 940 47.85 -46.19 42.57
CA ALA A 940 48.08 -47.41 41.80
C ALA A 940 48.93 -47.12 40.56
N ASP A 941 48.68 -45.97 39.92
CA ASP A 941 49.53 -45.37 38.89
C ASP A 941 50.15 -44.06 39.40
N SER A 942 51.16 -43.54 38.69
CA SER A 942 51.64 -42.18 38.93
C SER A 942 50.53 -41.16 38.74
N LEU A 943 50.57 -40.09 39.52
CA LEU A 943 49.59 -39.01 39.54
C LEU A 943 50.15 -37.75 38.86
N ASP A 944 49.53 -37.34 37.77
CA ASP A 944 49.69 -36.00 37.21
C ASP A 944 48.71 -35.04 37.92
N LEU A 945 49.27 -34.05 38.60
CA LEU A 945 48.54 -33.11 39.44
C LEU A 945 48.68 -31.70 38.84
N ASN A 946 47.61 -31.16 38.27
CA ASN A 946 47.66 -29.89 37.56
C ASN A 946 46.79 -28.81 38.21
N LEU A 947 47.43 -27.74 38.68
CA LEU A 947 46.76 -26.55 39.25
C LEU A 947 46.89 -25.39 38.27
N PHE A 948 45.82 -25.09 37.54
CA PHE A 948 45.85 -24.22 36.36
C PHE A 948 46.09 -22.73 36.64
N ASN A 949 45.94 -22.26 37.88
CA ASN A 949 46.12 -20.85 38.28
C ASN A 949 46.88 -20.77 39.62
N ALA A 950 47.68 -19.71 39.81
CA ALA A 950 48.44 -19.43 41.04
C ALA A 950 47.57 -19.29 42.29
N ALA A 951 46.32 -18.84 42.13
CA ALA A 951 45.35 -18.76 43.23
C ALA A 951 44.75 -20.12 43.62
N ASN A 952 44.88 -21.15 42.77
CA ASN A 952 44.32 -22.47 43.05
C ASN A 952 45.21 -23.20 44.06
N SER A 953 44.58 -23.96 44.96
CA SER A 953 45.31 -24.82 45.89
C SER A 953 44.67 -26.19 46.09
N LEU A 954 45.48 -27.17 46.43
CA LEU A 954 45.04 -28.51 46.81
C LEU A 954 45.79 -28.96 48.06
N SER A 955 45.06 -29.33 49.12
CA SER A 955 45.65 -29.91 50.33
C SER A 955 45.32 -31.40 50.43
N MET A 956 46.31 -32.25 50.18
CA MET A 956 46.23 -33.69 50.40
C MET A 956 46.67 -34.01 51.84
N LEU A 957 45.71 -34.06 52.75
CA LEU A 957 45.92 -34.25 54.18
C LEU A 957 45.81 -35.72 54.63
N GLY A 958 45.20 -36.57 53.81
CA GLY A 958 45.19 -38.02 54.03
C GLY A 958 46.54 -38.67 53.72
N ALA A 959 46.82 -39.82 54.35
CA ALA A 959 48.01 -40.62 54.04
C ALA A 959 48.03 -41.05 52.57
N VAL A 960 49.14 -40.83 51.86
CA VAL A 960 49.34 -41.26 50.48
C VAL A 960 50.21 -42.52 50.45
N SER A 961 49.76 -43.54 49.73
CA SER A 961 50.38 -44.87 49.64
C SER A 961 50.44 -45.35 48.19
N GLY A 962 51.12 -46.47 47.91
CA GLY A 962 51.15 -47.10 46.58
C GLY A 962 52.48 -46.93 45.83
N SER A 963 52.56 -47.47 44.62
CA SER A 963 53.79 -47.46 43.81
C SER A 963 53.95 -46.22 42.93
N GLY A 964 52.86 -45.49 42.64
CA GLY A 964 52.87 -44.30 41.81
C GLY A 964 53.61 -43.11 42.42
N GLY A 965 54.18 -42.26 41.56
CA GLY A 965 54.76 -40.97 41.95
C GLY A 965 53.75 -39.81 41.85
N ILE A 966 54.12 -38.61 42.30
CA ILE A 966 53.32 -37.39 42.14
C ILE A 966 54.10 -36.43 41.25
N ALA A 967 53.57 -36.10 40.08
CA ALA A 967 54.06 -35.06 39.20
C ALA A 967 53.15 -33.83 39.31
N LYS A 968 53.67 -32.71 39.82
CA LYS A 968 52.91 -31.47 40.00
C LYS A 968 53.34 -30.42 38.97
N THR A 969 52.36 -30.00 38.16
CA THR A 969 52.49 -28.95 37.16
C THR A 969 51.59 -27.74 37.47
N GLY A 970 51.85 -26.61 36.80
CA GLY A 970 51.04 -25.38 36.93
C GLY A 970 51.36 -24.55 38.19
N PRO A 971 51.01 -23.26 38.21
CA PRO A 971 51.53 -22.29 39.19
C PRO A 971 50.89 -22.32 40.59
N GLY A 972 49.81 -23.08 40.81
CA GLY A 972 49.11 -23.13 42.11
C GLY A 972 49.82 -23.96 43.19
N SER A 973 49.32 -23.88 44.43
CA SER A 973 49.95 -24.46 45.63
C SER A 973 49.42 -25.86 46.00
N LEU A 974 50.32 -26.81 46.26
CA LEU A 974 50.02 -28.15 46.76
C LEU A 974 50.49 -28.28 48.22
N THR A 975 49.63 -28.81 49.10
CA THR A 975 50.02 -29.19 50.47
C THR A 975 49.95 -30.71 50.64
N LEU A 976 51.04 -31.34 51.07
CA LEU A 976 51.09 -32.75 51.47
C LEU A 976 51.18 -32.83 53.00
N GLY A 977 50.09 -33.22 53.67
CA GLY A 977 49.99 -33.19 55.13
C GLY A 977 49.95 -34.56 55.82
N GLY A 978 49.59 -35.62 55.09
CA GLY A 978 49.42 -36.96 55.66
C GLY A 978 50.74 -37.75 55.76
N ASN A 979 50.86 -38.61 56.77
CA ASN A 979 51.98 -39.55 56.89
C ASN A 979 51.92 -40.58 55.74
N SER A 980 52.86 -40.50 54.80
CA SER A 980 52.77 -41.12 53.48
C SER A 980 53.92 -42.09 53.21
N ASN A 981 53.64 -43.20 52.53
CA ASN A 981 54.60 -44.28 52.27
C ASN A 981 54.64 -44.73 50.79
N PHE A 982 54.16 -43.89 49.88
CA PHE A 982 54.27 -44.18 48.45
C PHE A 982 55.75 -44.25 48.01
N THR A 983 56.04 -45.13 47.05
CA THR A 983 57.42 -45.42 46.61
C THR A 983 57.83 -44.69 45.33
N GLY A 984 56.87 -44.17 44.56
CA GLY A 984 57.16 -43.32 43.41
C GLY A 984 57.72 -41.96 43.84
N GLY A 985 58.46 -41.30 42.95
CA GLY A 985 59.06 -39.99 43.24
C GLY A 985 58.04 -38.85 43.26
N VAL A 986 58.39 -37.74 43.89
CA VAL A 986 57.69 -36.46 43.78
C VAL A 986 58.45 -35.59 42.78
N ASN A 987 57.85 -35.32 41.63
CA ASN A 987 58.38 -34.38 40.64
C ASN A 987 57.58 -33.09 40.67
N PHE A 988 58.19 -32.00 41.12
CA PHE A 988 57.51 -30.73 41.34
C PHE A 988 58.13 -29.65 40.46
N ALA A 989 57.39 -29.22 39.43
CA ALA A 989 57.93 -28.42 38.33
C ALA A 989 57.49 -26.95 38.31
N ASN A 990 56.54 -26.55 39.17
CA ASN A 990 56.06 -25.16 39.26
C ASN A 990 55.17 -24.94 40.52
N GLY A 991 55.16 -23.71 41.05
CA GLY A 991 54.29 -23.27 42.15
C GLY A 991 54.89 -23.52 43.54
N THR A 992 54.02 -23.66 44.55
CA THR A 992 54.42 -23.89 45.95
C THR A 992 54.06 -25.31 46.41
N LEU A 993 55.02 -26.05 46.98
CA LEU A 993 54.81 -27.32 47.69
C LEU A 993 55.00 -27.10 49.18
N THR A 994 53.92 -27.18 49.96
CA THR A 994 54.00 -27.23 51.43
C THR A 994 53.93 -28.68 51.89
N PHE A 995 54.81 -29.10 52.79
CA PHE A 995 54.79 -30.48 53.28
C PHE A 995 54.93 -30.56 54.80
N SER A 996 54.34 -31.60 55.39
CA SER A 996 54.45 -31.95 56.82
C SER A 996 55.37 -33.16 57.05
N ASN A 997 55.67 -33.49 58.30
CA ASN A 997 56.50 -34.65 58.65
C ASN A 997 56.01 -35.94 57.96
N ASN A 998 56.93 -36.63 57.28
CA ASN A 998 56.72 -37.93 56.61
C ASN A 998 55.72 -37.90 55.44
N SER A 999 55.46 -36.75 54.82
CA SER A 999 54.45 -36.63 53.76
C SER A 999 54.95 -36.77 52.32
N LEU A 1000 56.27 -36.73 52.11
CA LEU A 1000 56.89 -36.77 50.78
C LEU A 1000 57.11 -38.18 50.20
N GLY A 1001 56.70 -39.24 50.92
CA GLY A 1001 56.94 -40.62 50.51
C GLY A 1001 58.42 -41.02 50.61
N THR A 1002 58.78 -42.09 49.89
CA THR A 1002 60.13 -42.70 49.95
C THR A 1002 60.93 -42.61 48.64
N GLY A 1003 60.30 -42.17 47.54
CA GLY A 1003 60.94 -42.02 46.23
C GLY A 1003 61.72 -40.71 46.06
N THR A 1004 62.37 -40.54 44.91
CA THR A 1004 63.14 -39.33 44.53
C THR A 1004 62.31 -38.05 44.60
N LEU A 1005 62.86 -36.97 45.15
CA LEU A 1005 62.28 -35.64 45.08
C LEU A 1005 62.97 -34.83 43.99
N THR A 1006 62.24 -34.46 42.93
CA THR A 1006 62.73 -33.59 41.85
C THR A 1006 62.07 -32.22 41.97
N LEU A 1007 62.86 -31.15 41.98
CA LEU A 1007 62.41 -29.78 42.13
C LEU A 1007 62.88 -28.95 40.92
N ASN A 1008 61.95 -28.31 40.22
CA ASN A 1008 62.24 -27.37 39.15
C ASN A 1008 61.28 -26.18 39.25
N ASN A 1009 61.77 -24.93 39.17
CA ASN A 1009 60.96 -23.70 39.23
C ASN A 1009 59.97 -23.66 40.43
N ALA A 1010 60.45 -24.01 41.62
CA ALA A 1010 59.61 -24.46 42.73
C ALA A 1010 59.86 -23.70 44.03
N THR A 1011 58.78 -23.44 44.80
CA THR A 1011 58.88 -23.01 46.20
C THR A 1011 58.52 -24.18 47.12
N LEU A 1012 59.50 -24.72 47.84
CA LEU A 1012 59.30 -25.78 48.83
C LEU A 1012 59.19 -25.18 50.24
N VAL A 1013 58.09 -25.47 50.93
CA VAL A 1013 57.74 -24.90 52.24
C VAL A 1013 57.64 -26.01 53.28
N TRP A 1014 58.42 -25.93 54.35
CA TRP A 1014 58.19 -26.73 55.54
C TRP A 1014 56.98 -26.14 56.28
N ALA A 1015 55.92 -26.93 56.46
CA ALA A 1015 54.75 -26.48 57.20
C ALA A 1015 55.15 -26.03 58.64
N PRO A 1016 54.42 -25.10 59.28
CA PRO A 1016 54.75 -24.66 60.64
C PRO A 1016 54.88 -25.84 61.63
N GLY A 1017 56.02 -25.92 62.34
CA GLY A 1017 56.36 -27.02 63.25
C GLY A 1017 56.88 -28.30 62.57
N ASN A 1018 57.22 -28.24 61.28
CA ASN A 1018 57.88 -29.31 60.55
C ASN A 1018 59.41 -29.16 60.68
N SER A 1019 60.01 -30.02 61.51
CA SER A 1019 61.46 -30.17 61.66
C SER A 1019 62.02 -31.41 60.97
N GLN A 1020 61.29 -31.97 59.99
CA GLN A 1020 61.75 -33.14 59.25
C GLN A 1020 62.98 -32.77 58.41
N ASP A 1021 64.11 -33.35 58.78
CA ASP A 1021 65.27 -33.44 57.91
C ASP A 1021 64.96 -34.36 56.73
N ILE A 1022 65.43 -33.97 55.56
CA ILE A 1022 65.45 -34.80 54.37
C ILE A 1022 66.82 -35.47 54.35
N THR A 1023 66.94 -36.73 54.77
CA THR A 1023 68.23 -37.41 55.03
C THR A 1023 68.54 -38.58 54.10
N ILE A 1024 69.78 -39.09 54.21
CA ILE A 1024 70.39 -40.12 53.34
C ILE A 1024 69.49 -41.35 53.24
N GLY A 1025 69.03 -41.63 52.01
CA GLY A 1025 68.00 -42.62 51.69
C GLY A 1025 67.05 -42.14 50.59
N ARG A 1026 67.03 -40.82 50.31
CA ARG A 1026 66.28 -40.20 49.23
C ARG A 1026 67.19 -39.39 48.30
N VAL A 1027 67.06 -39.58 46.99
CA VAL A 1027 67.73 -38.74 45.98
C VAL A 1027 66.94 -37.44 45.82
N VAL A 1028 67.64 -36.29 45.82
CA VAL A 1028 67.05 -34.98 45.52
C VAL A 1028 67.69 -34.45 44.25
N VAL A 1029 66.86 -34.14 43.25
CA VAL A 1029 67.31 -33.64 41.95
C VAL A 1029 66.84 -32.21 41.78
N PHE A 1030 67.77 -31.30 41.49
CA PHE A 1030 67.46 -29.92 41.13
C PHE A 1030 67.45 -29.77 39.61
N GLY A 1031 66.41 -29.13 39.08
CA GLY A 1031 66.33 -28.74 37.69
C GLY A 1031 67.18 -27.50 37.36
N GLU A 1032 66.94 -26.88 36.21
CA GLU A 1032 67.69 -25.70 35.75
C GLU A 1032 67.07 -24.37 36.23
N ASP A 1033 65.80 -24.38 36.68
CA ASP A 1033 65.05 -23.18 37.06
C ASP A 1033 65.12 -22.88 38.57
N PRO A 1034 64.90 -21.62 39.02
CA PRO A 1034 65.07 -21.20 40.42
C PRO A 1034 64.26 -22.01 41.43
N ILE A 1035 64.83 -22.23 42.61
CA ILE A 1035 64.21 -22.97 43.71
C ILE A 1035 64.24 -22.10 44.97
N THR A 1036 63.11 -22.00 45.65
CA THR A 1036 63.01 -21.30 46.94
C THR A 1036 62.67 -22.29 48.05
N PHE A 1037 63.41 -22.26 49.14
CA PHE A 1037 63.10 -22.99 50.37
C PHE A 1037 62.58 -22.01 51.42
N THR A 1038 61.40 -22.27 51.96
CA THR A 1038 60.81 -21.48 53.05
C THR A 1038 60.72 -22.34 54.31
N MET A 1039 61.41 -21.94 55.38
CA MET A 1039 61.42 -22.67 56.65
C MET A 1039 61.57 -21.74 57.86
N ASP A 1040 60.84 -22.03 58.93
CA ASP A 1040 60.95 -21.35 60.23
C ASP A 1040 61.78 -22.14 61.25
N ASP A 1041 61.86 -23.47 61.09
CA ASP A 1041 62.68 -24.37 61.92
C ASP A 1041 64.02 -24.71 61.24
N ASP A 1042 65.02 -25.11 62.04
CA ASP A 1042 66.30 -25.61 61.52
C ASP A 1042 66.10 -26.99 60.86
N VAL A 1043 66.55 -27.13 59.61
CA VAL A 1043 66.39 -28.36 58.82
C VAL A 1043 67.63 -28.69 58.00
N THR A 1044 67.87 -29.98 57.82
CA THR A 1044 68.96 -30.54 57.01
C THR A 1044 68.42 -31.20 55.74
N LEU A 1045 69.00 -30.83 54.60
CA LEU A 1045 68.86 -31.52 53.32
C LEU A 1045 70.15 -32.30 53.04
N SER A 1046 70.14 -33.58 53.41
CA SER A 1046 71.23 -34.51 53.24
C SER A 1046 70.89 -35.61 52.23
N SER A 1047 71.37 -35.45 51.01
CA SER A 1047 71.11 -36.36 49.88
C SER A 1047 72.25 -36.34 48.88
N ASP A 1048 72.35 -37.38 48.04
CA ASP A 1048 73.10 -37.30 46.78
C ASP A 1048 72.38 -36.29 45.87
N PHE A 1049 72.97 -35.12 45.68
CA PHE A 1049 72.46 -34.12 44.75
C PHE A 1049 72.81 -34.59 43.33
N GLY A 1050 71.79 -34.98 42.55
CA GLY A 1050 72.01 -35.48 41.20
C GLY A 1050 72.66 -34.43 40.28
N THR A 1051 73.60 -34.86 39.42
CA THR A 1051 74.35 -34.00 38.48
C THR A 1051 73.46 -33.52 37.32
N SER A 1052 72.88 -32.31 37.39
CA SER A 1052 72.44 -31.59 36.16
C SER A 1052 71.88 -30.16 36.31
N GLY A 1053 71.66 -29.60 37.51
CA GLY A 1053 70.96 -28.30 37.63
C GLY A 1053 71.86 -27.08 37.83
N SER A 1054 71.61 -25.98 37.09
CA SER A 1054 72.21 -24.65 37.35
C SER A 1054 71.27 -23.70 38.13
N ALA A 1055 70.28 -24.24 38.84
CA ALA A 1055 69.25 -23.46 39.52
C ALA A 1055 69.82 -22.53 40.62
N ASN A 1056 69.28 -21.31 40.69
CA ASN A 1056 69.51 -20.43 41.84
C ASN A 1056 68.69 -20.92 43.03
N LEU A 1057 69.36 -21.17 44.17
CA LEU A 1057 68.71 -21.52 45.43
C LEU A 1057 68.48 -20.26 46.29
N THR A 1058 67.23 -20.03 46.67
CA THR A 1058 66.84 -18.95 47.59
C THR A 1058 66.34 -19.55 48.89
N LYS A 1059 66.78 -19.02 50.03
CA LYS A 1059 66.29 -19.41 51.35
C LYS A 1059 65.52 -18.25 51.97
N ASP A 1060 64.29 -18.52 52.38
CA ASP A 1060 63.37 -17.60 53.05
C ASP A 1060 62.95 -18.18 54.41
N GLY A 1061 62.61 -17.31 55.37
CA GLY A 1061 62.28 -17.69 56.75
C GLY A 1061 63.45 -17.69 57.74
N VAL A 1062 63.13 -17.88 59.04
CA VAL A 1062 64.06 -17.62 60.16
C VAL A 1062 64.92 -18.80 60.59
N GLY A 1063 64.58 -20.03 60.17
CA GLY A 1063 65.35 -21.24 60.53
C GLY A 1063 66.71 -21.30 59.81
N THR A 1064 67.50 -22.34 60.06
CA THR A 1064 68.77 -22.63 59.36
C THR A 1064 68.53 -23.72 58.32
N LEU A 1065 69.01 -23.53 57.07
CA LEU A 1065 69.05 -24.59 56.07
C LEU A 1065 70.47 -25.16 56.01
N VAL A 1066 70.64 -26.42 56.37
CA VAL A 1066 71.91 -27.14 56.21
C VAL A 1066 71.81 -28.02 54.96
N LEU A 1067 72.68 -27.78 53.98
CA LEU A 1067 72.87 -28.70 52.84
C LEU A 1067 74.05 -29.61 53.16
N ALA A 1068 73.82 -30.92 53.27
CA ALA A 1068 74.84 -31.88 53.73
C ALA A 1068 74.89 -33.14 52.84
N GLY A 1069 75.71 -33.14 51.80
CA GLY A 1069 75.90 -34.30 50.91
C GLY A 1069 77.15 -34.12 50.04
N ASP A 1070 77.57 -35.17 49.33
CA ASP A 1070 78.68 -35.06 48.37
C ASP A 1070 78.24 -34.11 47.24
N ALA A 1071 78.92 -32.97 47.13
CA ALA A 1071 78.76 -32.04 46.03
C ALA A 1071 79.59 -32.56 44.84
N SER A 1072 78.94 -33.23 43.89
CA SER A 1072 79.51 -33.49 42.56
C SER A 1072 78.84 -32.64 41.50
#